data_AF-A0A5A7XMH2-F1
#
_entry.id   AF-A0A5A7XMH2-F1
#
_cell.length_a   1.000
_cell.length_b   1.000
_cell.length_c   1.000
_cell.angle_alpha   90.00
_cell.angle_beta   90.00
_cell.angle_gamma   90.00
#
_symmetry.space_group_name_H-M   'P 1'
#
loop_
_entity.id
_entity.type
_entity.pdbx_description
1 polymer ?
#
loop_
_entity_poly.entity_id
_entity_poly.type
_entity_poly.pdbx_seq_one_letter_code
_entity_poly.pdbx_strand_id
1 'polypeptide(L)'
;MVLSVGTVVAGYTVEGVLGAGGMGTVYRARNPSLPRSDALKVLSAELSQDPQFRARFTREAELAATLDHPNIVTVYNRGETEAQQLWIAMQYVAGTDADAEIRDGKMTAARAAHITTEVAKALDYAHRRQLLHRDVKPANFLLTADDDERVFLADFGIARALDEAVGLTQTGMVMASVAYAAPESLGGLPVDHRADIYSLGCSLYRMLVGKSPFTRSGGMAAMVAAHLSEPPPRVTDARPDLPPAIDAVIARALAKDPNGRYQTARELAAAARDALDDTTTSLRVTPRHPAPHGWPSSTPPGVPRPSGQDALTYPSGQFSGSQATTMPAGQAPPPGPPHSFAPPQYPHHTPPTTPATRASRRRWPLIAGAVAVVIVLAAVVSGVLLTRGDGGDQPAYQAQTFTHAHGDTLVSSAPAAVAALGPGDGDAVLSLGLQPVAIGSTGGALPSWEKSAVTGTPAVLSGLIDTAAVAAAKPDLIIATGDVDDATYDKLKAIAPTVTRPVRDASTPWTWQDQLTWVGKVVGRESKASSLIDSVRSQTEDVKNQNAAFAGKSVAALGVSDTGIGEILIPSNTATYLESIGMRYDDDLRRTPADRGDSRPLQDQNVLYGLKTQVLVVLRTDKAAGQGGYGGLPVGFSAYTGAMVIVDSPDVLAALAEPGGYLATQFLNSTLVPTIAQQVR
;
A
#
# COMPACT_ATOMS: atom_id res chain seq x y z
N MET A 1 14.44 -16.82 22.01
CA MET A 1 15.24 -17.99 22.46
C MET A 1 14.70 -19.23 21.75
N VAL A 2 15.57 -20.15 21.34
CA VAL A 2 15.16 -21.41 20.68
C VAL A 2 14.76 -22.43 21.75
N LEU A 3 13.64 -23.12 21.55
CA LEU A 3 13.14 -24.14 22.48
C LEU A 3 13.89 -25.46 22.30
N SER A 4 14.15 -26.17 23.40
CA SER A 4 14.83 -27.47 23.39
C SER A 4 13.89 -28.60 22.97
N VAL A 5 14.47 -29.66 22.40
CA VAL A 5 13.75 -30.92 22.12
C VAL A 5 13.12 -31.45 23.42
N GLY A 6 11.87 -31.90 23.33
CA GLY A 6 11.05 -32.30 24.47
C GLY A 6 10.22 -31.17 25.11
N THR A 7 10.46 -29.90 24.76
CA THR A 7 9.61 -28.78 25.21
C THR A 7 8.19 -28.96 24.67
N VAL A 8 7.19 -28.72 25.52
CA VAL A 8 5.78 -28.76 25.12
C VAL A 8 5.25 -27.34 24.92
N VAL A 9 4.62 -27.08 23.78
CA VAL A 9 4.00 -25.80 23.42
C VAL A 9 2.58 -26.07 22.95
N ALA A 10 1.58 -25.59 23.68
CA ALA A 10 0.16 -25.81 23.38
C ALA A 10 -0.19 -27.31 23.11
N GLY A 11 0.43 -28.21 23.87
CA GLY A 11 0.30 -29.67 23.73
C GLY A 11 1.24 -30.32 22.70
N TYR A 12 1.81 -29.57 21.76
CA TYR A 12 2.77 -30.09 20.79
C TYR A 12 4.16 -30.27 21.43
N THR A 13 4.77 -31.44 21.25
CA THR A 13 6.13 -31.70 21.77
C THR A 13 7.17 -31.42 20.70
N VAL A 14 8.09 -30.48 20.94
CA VAL A 14 9.19 -30.14 20.02
C VAL A 14 10.10 -31.36 19.80
N GLU A 15 10.23 -31.79 18.56
CA GLU A 15 11.12 -32.88 18.11
C GLU A 15 12.43 -32.34 17.51
N GLY A 16 12.42 -31.11 16.97
CA GLY A 16 13.60 -30.44 16.44
C GLY A 16 13.30 -29.05 15.89
N VAL A 17 14.34 -28.26 15.66
CA VAL A 17 14.22 -26.94 14.99
C VAL A 17 14.28 -27.18 13.49
N LEU A 18 13.27 -26.70 12.77
CA LEU A 18 13.29 -26.69 11.30
C LEU A 18 13.90 -25.37 10.78
N GLY A 19 13.68 -24.25 11.50
CA GLY A 19 14.35 -22.99 11.21
C GLY A 19 14.04 -21.88 12.24
N ALA A 20 14.95 -20.92 12.45
CA ALA A 20 14.77 -19.76 13.32
C ALA A 20 15.02 -18.43 12.59
N GLY A 21 14.12 -17.45 12.70
CA GLY A 21 14.26 -16.13 12.07
C GLY A 21 13.62 -15.01 12.91
N GLY A 22 13.69 -13.77 12.43
CA GLY A 22 13.28 -12.60 13.21
C GLY A 22 11.82 -12.58 13.66
N MET A 23 10.94 -13.30 12.95
CA MET A 23 9.51 -13.33 13.27
C MET A 23 9.16 -14.46 14.25
N GLY A 24 10.05 -15.43 14.44
CA GLY A 24 9.78 -16.63 15.23
C GLY A 24 10.66 -17.81 14.83
N THR A 25 10.42 -18.95 15.47
CA THR A 25 11.09 -20.23 15.18
C THR A 25 10.06 -21.27 14.77
N VAL A 26 10.35 -22.00 13.69
CA VAL A 26 9.57 -23.15 13.24
C VAL A 26 10.23 -24.43 13.76
N TYR A 27 9.43 -25.25 14.42
CA TYR A 27 9.82 -26.52 14.99
C TYR A 27 9.10 -27.65 14.27
N ARG A 28 9.77 -28.79 14.12
CA ARG A 28 9.09 -30.06 13.94
C ARG A 28 8.54 -30.43 15.31
N ALA A 29 7.23 -30.61 15.43
CA ALA A 29 6.63 -30.93 16.70
C ALA A 29 5.62 -32.08 16.56
N ARG A 30 5.65 -33.01 17.52
CA ARG A 30 4.69 -34.11 17.58
C ARG A 30 3.31 -33.55 17.88
N ASN A 31 2.32 -33.96 17.09
CA ASN A 31 0.93 -33.59 17.34
C ASN A 31 0.44 -34.21 18.67
N PRO A 32 -0.31 -33.48 19.52
CA PRO A 32 -0.77 -33.97 20.82
C PRO A 32 -1.75 -35.16 20.75
N SER A 33 -2.39 -35.42 19.62
CA SER A 33 -3.49 -36.40 19.51
C SER A 33 -3.40 -37.32 18.30
N LEU A 34 -2.62 -36.97 17.28
CA LEU A 34 -2.45 -37.74 16.05
C LEU A 34 -1.02 -38.30 15.95
N PRO A 35 -0.82 -39.51 15.38
CA PRO A 35 0.50 -40.13 15.22
C PRO A 35 1.28 -39.51 14.04
N ARG A 36 1.49 -38.19 14.07
CA ARG A 36 2.25 -37.43 13.06
C ARG A 36 3.03 -36.27 13.69
N SER A 37 4.03 -35.79 12.96
CA SER A 37 4.67 -34.50 13.25
C SER A 37 4.00 -33.40 12.43
N ASP A 38 3.73 -32.25 13.04
CA ASP A 38 3.30 -31.02 12.39
C ASP A 38 4.45 -29.99 12.44
N ALA A 39 4.40 -28.97 11.58
CA ALA A 39 5.31 -27.83 11.67
C ALA A 39 4.69 -26.75 12.57
N LEU A 40 5.35 -26.42 13.67
CA LEU A 40 4.87 -25.47 14.67
C LEU A 40 5.72 -24.20 14.62
N LYS A 41 5.15 -23.10 14.11
CA LYS A 41 5.80 -21.78 14.09
C LYS A 41 5.37 -21.02 15.33
N VAL A 42 6.32 -20.75 16.23
CA VAL A 42 6.14 -19.97 17.47
C VAL A 42 6.78 -18.61 17.26
N LEU A 43 6.00 -17.54 17.43
CA LEU A 43 6.46 -16.17 17.15
C LEU A 43 7.28 -15.58 18.29
N SER A 44 8.06 -14.55 17.98
CA SER A 44 8.82 -13.82 19.01
C SER A 44 7.88 -13.19 20.04
N ALA A 45 8.35 -13.06 21.29
CA ALA A 45 7.56 -12.43 22.35
C ALA A 45 7.24 -10.96 22.01
N GLU A 46 8.20 -10.25 21.41
CA GLU A 46 8.07 -8.87 20.92
C GLU A 46 6.88 -8.71 19.95
N LEU A 47 6.82 -9.53 18.88
CA LEU A 47 5.71 -9.49 17.92
C LEU A 47 4.38 -9.98 18.52
N SER A 48 4.43 -10.92 19.46
CA SER A 48 3.22 -11.45 20.10
C SER A 48 2.55 -10.43 21.04
N GLN A 49 3.32 -9.47 21.57
CA GLN A 49 2.84 -8.41 22.45
C GLN A 49 2.27 -7.19 21.70
N ASP A 50 2.57 -7.00 20.41
CA ASP A 50 1.95 -5.95 19.59
C ASP A 50 0.46 -6.27 19.33
N PRO A 51 -0.50 -5.46 19.84
CA PRO A 51 -1.93 -5.69 19.63
C PRO A 51 -2.35 -5.63 18.15
N GLN A 52 -1.70 -4.80 17.34
CA GLN A 52 -1.99 -4.69 15.90
C GLN A 52 -1.50 -5.93 15.16
N PHE A 53 -0.25 -6.36 15.38
CA PHE A 53 0.27 -7.61 14.84
C PHE A 53 -0.60 -8.81 15.27
N ARG A 54 -0.98 -8.93 16.55
CA ARG A 54 -1.82 -10.03 17.05
C ARG A 54 -3.19 -10.11 16.37
N ALA A 55 -3.83 -8.96 16.12
CA ALA A 55 -5.10 -8.89 15.39
C ALA A 55 -4.94 -9.29 13.91
N ARG A 56 -3.86 -8.85 13.26
CA ARG A 56 -3.54 -9.19 11.86
C ARG A 56 -3.21 -10.68 11.70
N PHE A 57 -2.29 -11.21 12.51
CA PHE A 57 -1.96 -12.64 12.56
C PHE A 57 -3.20 -13.52 12.75
N THR A 58 -4.10 -13.12 13.66
CA THR A 58 -5.38 -13.81 13.88
C THR A 58 -6.21 -13.89 12.61
N ARG A 59 -6.43 -12.75 11.94
CA ARG A 59 -7.23 -12.66 10.70
C ARG A 59 -6.58 -13.40 9.54
N GLU A 60 -5.26 -13.28 9.36
CA GLU A 60 -4.52 -13.92 8.26
C GLU A 60 -4.45 -15.44 8.43
N ALA A 61 -4.24 -15.94 9.65
CA ALA A 61 -4.27 -17.36 9.94
C ALA A 61 -5.68 -17.97 9.76
N GLU A 62 -6.74 -17.23 10.08
CA GLU A 62 -8.13 -17.63 9.80
C GLU A 62 -8.41 -17.73 8.30
N LEU A 63 -7.95 -16.75 7.51
CA LEU A 63 -8.07 -16.79 6.04
C LEU A 63 -7.26 -17.93 5.44
N ALA A 64 -6.01 -18.12 5.88
CA ALA A 64 -5.14 -19.21 5.42
C ALA A 64 -5.72 -20.60 5.76
N ALA A 65 -6.40 -20.75 6.90
CA ALA A 65 -7.09 -21.99 7.27
C ALA A 65 -8.30 -22.33 6.37
N THR A 66 -8.78 -21.40 5.52
CA THR A 66 -9.81 -21.70 4.51
C THR A 66 -9.24 -22.25 3.19
N LEU A 67 -7.92 -22.31 3.04
CA LEU A 67 -7.27 -22.79 1.83
C LEU A 67 -7.11 -24.32 1.84
N ASP A 68 -7.84 -25.00 0.96
CA ASP A 68 -7.70 -26.42 0.66
C ASP A 68 -7.26 -26.61 -0.80
N HIS A 69 -5.98 -26.89 -1.01
CA HIS A 69 -5.38 -27.05 -2.33
C HIS A 69 -4.11 -27.91 -2.26
N PRO A 70 -3.88 -28.87 -3.19
CA PRO A 70 -2.76 -29.81 -3.11
C PRO A 70 -1.36 -29.16 -3.13
N ASN A 71 -1.23 -27.95 -3.66
CA ASN A 71 0.02 -27.18 -3.69
C ASN A 71 0.10 -26.09 -2.60
N ILE A 72 -0.72 -26.14 -1.54
CA ILE A 72 -0.69 -25.15 -0.43
C ILE A 72 -0.44 -25.90 0.89
N VAL A 73 0.48 -25.39 1.72
CA VAL A 73 0.71 -25.92 3.08
C VAL A 73 -0.55 -25.69 3.92
N THR A 74 -1.19 -26.78 4.36
CA THR A 74 -2.43 -26.68 5.16
C THR A 74 -2.15 -26.11 6.56
N VAL A 75 -2.92 -25.11 6.98
CA VAL A 75 -2.94 -24.65 8.39
C VAL A 75 -3.89 -25.54 9.18
N TYR A 76 -3.42 -26.16 10.27
CA TYR A 76 -4.22 -27.06 11.09
C TYR A 76 -4.82 -26.40 12.33
N ASN A 77 -4.05 -25.54 13.00
CA ASN A 77 -4.50 -24.88 14.22
C ASN A 77 -3.65 -23.62 14.51
N ARG A 78 -4.17 -22.70 15.33
CA ARG A 78 -3.44 -21.54 15.83
C ARG A 78 -3.83 -21.23 17.26
N GLY A 79 -3.03 -20.43 17.95
CA GLY A 79 -3.40 -19.94 19.27
C GLY A 79 -2.34 -19.08 19.92
N GLU A 80 -2.44 -19.02 21.24
CA GLU A 80 -1.55 -18.31 22.15
C GLU A 80 -1.03 -19.29 23.21
N THR A 81 0.17 -19.08 23.73
CA THR A 81 0.70 -19.83 24.89
C THR A 81 0.32 -19.14 26.20
N GLU A 82 0.53 -19.81 27.34
CA GLU A 82 0.37 -19.17 28.67
C GLU A 82 1.28 -17.94 28.85
N ALA A 83 2.42 -17.90 28.15
CA ALA A 83 3.34 -16.77 28.10
C ALA A 83 2.97 -15.70 27.03
N GLN A 84 1.72 -15.72 26.57
CA GLN A 84 1.16 -14.83 25.54
C GLN A 84 1.90 -14.86 24.18
N GLN A 85 2.63 -15.94 23.86
CA GLN A 85 3.27 -16.07 22.55
C GLN A 85 2.32 -16.67 21.53
N LEU A 86 2.25 -16.06 20.34
CA LEU A 86 1.44 -16.57 19.24
C LEU A 86 2.10 -17.78 18.58
N TRP A 87 1.29 -18.77 18.22
CA TRP A 87 1.74 -19.96 17.52
C TRP A 87 0.74 -20.39 16.44
N ILE A 88 1.27 -21.05 15.40
CA ILE A 88 0.50 -21.68 14.33
C ILE A 88 1.09 -23.04 13.99
N ALA A 89 0.21 -24.05 13.94
CA ALA A 89 0.53 -25.42 13.57
C ALA A 89 0.04 -25.67 12.13
N MET A 90 0.94 -26.12 11.28
CA MET A 90 0.72 -26.33 9.85
C MET A 90 1.28 -27.69 9.40
N GLN A 91 0.95 -28.09 8.18
CA GLN A 91 1.46 -29.31 7.55
C GLN A 91 2.99 -29.35 7.60
N TYR A 92 3.53 -30.46 8.13
CA TYR A 92 4.95 -30.78 7.97
C TYR A 92 5.19 -31.36 6.58
N VAL A 93 6.01 -30.68 5.78
CA VAL A 93 6.49 -31.15 4.48
C VAL A 93 7.89 -31.72 4.68
N ALA A 94 8.05 -33.02 4.45
CA ALA A 94 9.33 -33.70 4.58
C ALA A 94 10.15 -33.53 3.29
N GLY A 95 11.19 -32.71 3.36
CA GLY A 95 12.06 -32.42 2.22
C GLY A 95 12.86 -31.13 2.41
N THR A 96 12.89 -30.29 1.38
CA THR A 96 13.73 -29.09 1.27
C THR A 96 12.92 -27.90 0.75
N ASP A 97 13.56 -26.76 0.50
CA ASP A 97 12.98 -25.62 -0.21
C ASP A 97 13.75 -25.29 -1.51
N ALA A 98 13.11 -24.56 -2.43
CA ALA A 98 13.72 -24.25 -3.71
C ALA A 98 14.93 -23.30 -3.61
N ASP A 99 15.08 -22.49 -2.54
CA ASP A 99 16.29 -21.67 -2.34
C ASP A 99 17.49 -22.51 -1.89
N ALA A 100 17.26 -23.51 -1.03
CA ALA A 100 18.28 -24.49 -0.67
C ALA A 100 18.76 -25.26 -1.92
N GLU A 101 17.84 -25.72 -2.77
CA GLU A 101 18.20 -26.45 -4.00
C GLU A 101 18.88 -25.57 -5.06
N ILE A 102 18.61 -24.25 -5.08
CA ILE A 102 19.40 -23.27 -5.85
C ILE A 102 20.82 -23.16 -5.29
N ARG A 103 20.99 -23.04 -3.96
CA ARG A 103 22.31 -22.92 -3.32
C ARG A 103 23.16 -24.17 -3.48
N ASP A 104 22.54 -25.34 -3.48
CA ASP A 104 23.19 -26.63 -3.74
C ASP A 104 23.49 -26.89 -5.23
N GLY A 105 23.05 -26.00 -6.14
CA GLY A 105 23.28 -26.14 -7.58
C GLY A 105 22.44 -27.23 -8.26
N LYS A 106 21.37 -27.71 -7.62
CA LYS A 106 20.50 -28.80 -8.09
C LYS A 106 19.30 -28.33 -8.91
N MET A 107 19.15 -27.01 -9.11
CA MET A 107 18.04 -26.42 -9.84
C MET A 107 18.29 -26.45 -11.35
N THR A 108 17.56 -27.31 -12.07
CA THR A 108 17.56 -27.35 -13.55
C THR A 108 16.45 -26.46 -14.12
N ALA A 109 16.57 -26.05 -15.39
CA ALA A 109 15.54 -25.21 -16.02
C ALA A 109 14.18 -25.91 -16.10
N ALA A 110 14.16 -27.22 -16.39
CA ALA A 110 12.93 -28.03 -16.38
C ALA A 110 12.29 -28.10 -14.98
N ARG A 111 13.10 -28.25 -13.92
CA ARG A 111 12.63 -28.26 -12.53
C ARG A 111 12.12 -26.88 -12.08
N ALA A 112 12.79 -25.81 -12.49
CA ALA A 112 12.30 -24.44 -12.29
C ALA A 112 10.93 -24.20 -12.95
N ALA A 113 10.75 -24.66 -14.20
CA ALA A 113 9.46 -24.57 -14.90
C ALA A 113 8.37 -25.39 -14.20
N HIS A 114 8.69 -26.59 -13.72
CA HIS A 114 7.78 -27.43 -12.94
C HIS A 114 7.36 -26.73 -11.63
N ILE A 115 8.31 -26.25 -10.83
CA ILE A 115 8.04 -25.55 -9.56
C ILE A 115 7.19 -24.30 -9.79
N THR A 116 7.54 -23.47 -10.79
CA THR A 116 6.71 -22.30 -11.18
C THR A 116 5.30 -22.71 -11.59
N THR A 117 5.12 -23.85 -12.26
CA THR A 117 3.79 -24.36 -12.66
C THR A 117 2.95 -24.79 -11.46
N GLU A 118 3.52 -25.51 -10.50
CA GLU A 118 2.80 -25.94 -9.30
C GLU A 118 2.46 -24.76 -8.37
N VAL A 119 3.39 -23.82 -8.17
CA VAL A 119 3.17 -22.59 -7.40
C VAL A 119 2.10 -21.71 -8.07
N ALA A 120 2.08 -21.63 -9.40
CA ALA A 120 1.05 -20.89 -10.13
C ALA A 120 -0.37 -21.42 -9.89
N LYS A 121 -0.55 -22.74 -9.74
CA LYS A 121 -1.86 -23.33 -9.38
C LYS A 121 -2.32 -22.85 -8.00
N ALA A 122 -1.42 -22.83 -7.02
CA ALA A 122 -1.68 -22.35 -5.66
C ALA A 122 -2.05 -20.85 -5.62
N LEU A 123 -1.27 -20.01 -6.31
CA LEU A 123 -1.53 -18.57 -6.40
C LEU A 123 -2.88 -18.28 -7.07
N ASP A 124 -3.14 -18.83 -8.26
CA ASP A 124 -4.43 -18.66 -8.94
C ASP A 124 -5.61 -19.11 -8.04
N TYR A 125 -5.44 -20.17 -7.24
CA TYR A 125 -6.48 -20.67 -6.32
C TYR A 125 -6.81 -19.68 -5.20
N ALA A 126 -5.80 -19.01 -4.64
CA ALA A 126 -5.93 -17.97 -3.63
C ALA A 126 -6.47 -16.66 -4.23
N HIS A 127 -5.98 -16.26 -5.41
CA HIS A 127 -6.41 -15.05 -6.12
C HIS A 127 -7.91 -15.09 -6.47
N ARG A 128 -8.44 -16.25 -6.88
CA ARG A 128 -9.90 -16.45 -7.07
C ARG A 128 -10.74 -16.30 -5.79
N ARG A 129 -10.10 -16.27 -4.62
CA ARG A 129 -10.70 -16.03 -3.29
C ARG A 129 -10.32 -14.65 -2.73
N GLN A 130 -9.78 -13.76 -3.57
CA GLN A 130 -9.31 -12.42 -3.20
C GLN A 130 -8.21 -12.43 -2.11
N LEU A 131 -7.46 -13.53 -1.99
CA LEU A 131 -6.35 -13.67 -1.06
C LEU A 131 -5.01 -13.53 -1.81
N LEU A 132 -4.16 -12.61 -1.33
CA LEU A 132 -2.80 -12.39 -1.83
C LEU A 132 -1.78 -13.14 -0.96
N HIS A 133 -0.67 -13.58 -1.56
CA HIS A 133 0.41 -14.26 -0.84
C HIS A 133 1.42 -13.27 -0.23
N ARG A 134 1.77 -12.19 -0.96
CA ARG A 134 2.61 -11.05 -0.54
C ARG A 134 4.09 -11.35 -0.23
N ASP A 135 4.46 -12.60 -0.04
CA ASP A 135 5.86 -13.04 0.19
C ASP A 135 6.24 -14.24 -0.71
N VAL A 136 5.96 -14.14 -2.02
CA VAL A 136 6.29 -15.21 -2.99
C VAL A 136 7.80 -15.21 -3.29
N LYS A 137 8.51 -16.27 -2.88
CA LYS A 137 9.95 -16.44 -3.08
C LYS A 137 10.36 -17.93 -2.97
N PRO A 138 11.51 -18.36 -3.53
CA PRO A 138 11.91 -19.78 -3.54
C PRO A 138 12.01 -20.45 -2.15
N ALA A 139 12.37 -19.71 -1.10
CA ALA A 139 12.39 -20.24 0.27
C ALA A 139 11.01 -20.66 0.81
N ASN A 140 9.92 -20.16 0.21
CA ASN A 140 8.54 -20.51 0.55
C ASN A 140 7.97 -21.61 -0.39
N PHE A 141 8.78 -22.15 -1.30
CA PHE A 141 8.40 -23.26 -2.19
C PHE A 141 9.02 -24.55 -1.62
N LEU A 142 8.24 -25.30 -0.84
CA LEU A 142 8.69 -26.54 -0.22
C LEU A 142 8.58 -27.71 -1.21
N LEU A 143 9.60 -28.56 -1.23
CA LEU A 143 9.77 -29.66 -2.18
C LEU A 143 9.90 -30.97 -1.40
N THR A 144 9.07 -31.98 -1.68
CA THR A 144 9.15 -33.28 -0.99
C THR A 144 10.33 -34.11 -1.48
N ALA A 145 10.96 -34.88 -0.57
CA ALA A 145 12.04 -35.81 -0.90
C ALA A 145 11.56 -37.17 -1.48
N ASP A 146 10.32 -37.23 -1.96
CA ASP A 146 9.70 -38.42 -2.56
C ASP A 146 10.14 -38.58 -4.04
N ASP A 147 10.02 -39.78 -4.62
CA ASP A 147 10.35 -40.02 -6.04
C ASP A 147 9.52 -39.15 -7.01
N ASP A 148 8.26 -38.88 -6.65
CA ASP A 148 7.43 -37.83 -7.27
C ASP A 148 7.56 -36.53 -6.45
N GLU A 149 8.44 -35.61 -6.86
CA GLU A 149 8.64 -34.31 -6.21
C GLU A 149 7.33 -33.50 -6.23
N ARG A 150 6.76 -33.26 -5.05
CA ARG A 150 5.58 -32.41 -4.85
C ARG A 150 5.98 -31.05 -4.33
N VAL A 151 5.35 -30.02 -4.88
CA VAL A 151 5.64 -28.61 -4.58
C VAL A 151 4.49 -28.00 -3.78
N PHE A 152 4.82 -27.42 -2.62
CA PHE A 152 3.89 -26.74 -1.72
C PHE A 152 4.30 -25.29 -1.51
N LEU A 153 3.34 -24.37 -1.62
CA LEU A 153 3.49 -22.96 -1.26
C LEU A 153 3.20 -22.77 0.24
N ALA A 154 4.20 -22.26 0.97
CA ALA A 154 4.18 -22.06 2.42
C ALA A 154 4.13 -20.56 2.81
N ASP A 155 3.80 -20.27 4.06
CA ASP A 155 3.81 -18.91 4.63
C ASP A 155 2.92 -17.88 3.89
N PHE A 156 1.68 -18.29 3.58
CA PHE A 156 0.61 -17.42 3.07
C PHE A 156 0.32 -16.24 4.01
N GLY A 157 0.92 -15.07 3.76
CA GLY A 157 0.55 -13.78 4.34
C GLY A 157 0.84 -13.56 5.85
N ILE A 158 0.70 -14.59 6.70
CA ILE A 158 0.61 -14.64 8.18
C ILE A 158 1.63 -13.77 8.98
N ALA A 159 2.67 -13.27 8.34
CA ALA A 159 3.69 -12.43 8.96
C ALA A 159 4.07 -11.17 8.14
N ARG A 160 3.35 -10.81 7.07
CA ARG A 160 3.59 -9.58 6.29
C ARG A 160 2.29 -8.90 5.86
N ALA A 161 1.75 -8.15 6.82
CA ALA A 161 0.86 -7.02 6.55
C ALA A 161 1.61 -5.93 5.78
N LEU A 162 1.69 -6.08 4.46
CA LEU A 162 2.31 -5.14 3.52
C LEU A 162 1.34 -3.99 3.15
N ASP A 163 0.49 -3.59 4.11
CA ASP A 163 -0.52 -2.52 4.02
C ASP A 163 -0.20 -1.33 4.94
N GLU A 164 0.99 -1.29 5.56
CA GLU A 164 1.48 -0.11 6.29
C GLU A 164 2.83 0.35 5.72
N ALA A 165 3.00 1.68 5.70
CA ALA A 165 4.12 2.38 5.08
C ALA A 165 5.49 1.99 5.67
N VAL A 166 6.55 2.27 4.89
CA VAL A 166 7.92 1.77 5.07
C VAL A 166 8.57 2.15 6.41
N GLY A 167 8.31 1.35 7.45
CA GLY A 167 9.03 1.35 8.72
C GLY A 167 10.06 0.22 8.77
N LEU A 168 11.14 0.32 7.97
CA LEU A 168 11.98 -0.83 7.62
C LEU A 168 13.50 -0.58 7.73
N THR A 169 13.95 0.02 8.84
CA THR A 169 15.39 0.19 9.15
C THR A 169 15.72 -0.14 10.60
N GLN A 170 16.03 -1.42 10.91
CA GLN A 170 16.96 -1.76 12.00
C GLN A 170 17.47 -3.22 12.04
N THR A 171 16.88 -4.16 11.30
CA THR A 171 17.37 -5.55 11.25
C THR A 171 17.57 -6.06 9.83
N GLY A 172 18.74 -6.67 9.56
CA GLY A 172 19.14 -7.16 8.23
C GLY A 172 18.26 -8.28 7.62
N MET A 173 17.26 -8.76 8.37
CA MET A 173 16.30 -9.77 7.93
C MET A 173 15.24 -9.20 6.97
N VAL A 174 15.05 -7.88 6.94
CA VAL A 174 14.09 -7.22 6.03
C VAL A 174 14.51 -7.34 4.56
N MET A 175 15.82 -7.30 4.29
CA MET A 175 16.40 -7.17 2.96
C MET A 175 16.06 -8.34 2.02
N ALA A 176 15.73 -9.52 2.55
CA ALA A 176 15.51 -10.74 1.78
C ALA A 176 14.16 -10.78 1.03
N SER A 177 13.08 -10.20 1.58
CA SER A 177 11.78 -10.15 0.89
C SER A 177 11.67 -8.98 -0.09
N VAL A 178 12.47 -7.92 0.07
CA VAL A 178 12.55 -6.80 -0.89
C VAL A 178 13.02 -7.28 -2.27
N ALA A 179 13.89 -8.30 -2.32
CA ALA A 179 14.47 -8.86 -3.55
C ALA A 179 13.48 -9.57 -4.52
N TYR A 180 12.20 -9.62 -4.15
CA TYR A 180 11.11 -10.16 -4.97
C TYR A 180 9.88 -9.23 -5.00
N ALA A 181 9.88 -8.15 -4.22
CA ALA A 181 8.72 -7.31 -4.04
C ALA A 181 8.36 -6.55 -5.33
N ALA A 182 7.06 -6.46 -5.61
CA ALA A 182 6.57 -5.74 -6.77
C ALA A 182 6.75 -4.21 -6.62
N PRO A 183 6.92 -3.46 -7.73
CA PRO A 183 7.09 -2.01 -7.70
C PRO A 183 5.99 -1.29 -6.90
N GLU A 184 4.73 -1.68 -7.10
CA GLU A 184 3.57 -1.14 -6.38
C GLU A 184 3.63 -1.41 -4.87
N SER A 185 4.13 -2.58 -4.46
CA SER A 185 4.32 -2.95 -3.06
C SER A 185 5.46 -2.18 -2.39
N LEU A 186 6.44 -1.71 -3.16
CA LEU A 186 7.56 -0.90 -2.67
C LEU A 186 7.23 0.60 -2.68
N GLY A 187 6.41 1.06 -3.61
CA GLY A 187 5.94 2.45 -3.72
C GLY A 187 4.70 2.79 -2.90
N GLY A 188 4.15 1.84 -2.12
CA GLY A 188 2.93 2.05 -1.32
C GLY A 188 1.66 2.26 -2.16
N LEU A 189 1.64 1.79 -3.41
CA LEU A 189 0.51 1.87 -4.32
C LEU A 189 -0.48 0.71 -4.04
N PRO A 190 -1.74 0.79 -4.51
CA PRO A 190 -2.70 -0.31 -4.38
C PRO A 190 -2.15 -1.63 -4.95
N VAL A 191 -2.10 -2.67 -4.12
CA VAL A 191 -1.56 -3.99 -4.46
C VAL A 191 -2.69 -4.96 -4.80
N ASP A 192 -2.61 -5.59 -5.98
CA ASP A 192 -3.49 -6.68 -6.39
C ASP A 192 -2.72 -7.98 -6.68
N HIS A 193 -3.38 -8.99 -7.25
CA HIS A 193 -2.81 -10.31 -7.52
C HIS A 193 -1.60 -10.29 -8.47
N ARG A 194 -1.43 -9.22 -9.26
CA ARG A 194 -0.32 -9.05 -10.20
C ARG A 194 1.01 -8.76 -9.51
N ALA A 195 1.00 -8.41 -8.22
CA ALA A 195 2.20 -8.33 -7.39
C ALA A 195 2.79 -9.71 -7.07
N ASP A 196 1.94 -10.71 -6.78
CA ASP A 196 2.38 -12.10 -6.60
C ASP A 196 2.93 -12.68 -7.92
N ILE A 197 2.36 -12.28 -9.07
CA ILE A 197 2.85 -12.68 -10.40
C ILE A 197 4.24 -12.10 -10.69
N TYR A 198 4.48 -10.83 -10.35
CA TYR A 198 5.81 -10.22 -10.44
C TYR A 198 6.83 -10.96 -9.55
N SER A 199 6.44 -11.25 -8.31
CA SER A 199 7.27 -11.95 -7.33
C SER A 199 7.57 -13.40 -7.77
N LEU A 200 6.62 -14.09 -8.41
CA LEU A 200 6.83 -15.38 -9.07
C LEU A 200 7.80 -15.26 -10.26
N GLY A 201 7.74 -14.17 -11.04
CA GLY A 201 8.70 -13.86 -12.09
C GLY A 201 10.13 -13.69 -11.56
N CYS A 202 10.30 -12.92 -10.48
CA CYS A 202 11.60 -12.79 -9.80
C CYS A 202 12.11 -14.13 -9.26
N SER A 203 11.19 -14.98 -8.77
CA SER A 203 11.51 -16.33 -8.29
C SER A 203 11.96 -17.25 -9.42
N LEU A 204 11.27 -17.24 -10.57
CA LEU A 204 11.66 -17.98 -11.78
C LEU A 204 13.04 -17.55 -12.27
N TYR A 205 13.30 -16.23 -12.37
CA TYR A 205 14.63 -15.73 -12.74
C TYR A 205 15.72 -16.28 -11.80
N ARG A 206 15.50 -16.24 -10.49
CA ARG A 206 16.46 -16.78 -9.51
C ARG A 206 16.65 -18.30 -9.65
N MET A 207 15.61 -19.07 -9.93
CA MET A 207 15.74 -20.52 -10.16
C MET A 207 16.53 -20.83 -11.43
N LEU A 208 16.46 -20.00 -12.48
CA LEU A 208 17.23 -20.17 -13.72
C LEU A 208 18.69 -19.68 -13.62
N VAL A 209 18.92 -18.55 -12.94
CA VAL A 209 20.21 -17.82 -12.93
C VAL A 209 21.01 -18.04 -11.63
N GLY A 210 20.38 -18.54 -10.57
CA GLY A 210 20.98 -18.72 -9.24
C GLY A 210 21.13 -17.43 -8.41
N LYS A 211 20.69 -16.28 -8.95
CA LYS A 211 20.74 -14.96 -8.30
C LYS A 211 19.43 -14.21 -8.52
N SER A 212 19.02 -13.37 -7.56
CA SER A 212 17.85 -12.51 -7.72
C SER A 212 18.08 -11.47 -8.85
N PRO A 213 17.03 -11.05 -9.58
CA PRO A 213 17.17 -10.20 -10.76
C PRO A 213 17.90 -8.89 -10.46
N PHE A 214 17.58 -8.25 -9.32
CA PHE A 214 18.22 -7.02 -8.89
C PHE A 214 19.10 -7.28 -7.65
N THR A 215 20.39 -7.55 -7.88
CA THR A 215 21.38 -7.74 -6.80
C THR A 215 22.41 -6.61 -6.88
N ARG A 216 22.40 -5.68 -5.92
CA ARG A 216 23.25 -4.47 -5.91
C ARG A 216 24.04 -4.33 -4.61
N SER A 217 25.29 -3.87 -4.72
CA SER A 217 26.17 -3.61 -3.57
C SER A 217 25.75 -2.41 -2.70
N GLY A 218 24.86 -1.55 -3.21
CA GLY A 218 24.34 -0.36 -2.52
C GLY A 218 23.25 -0.64 -1.47
N GLY A 219 23.13 -1.88 -0.98
CA GLY A 219 22.15 -2.26 0.04
C GLY A 219 20.69 -2.17 -0.40
N MET A 220 19.79 -2.12 0.59
CA MET A 220 18.34 -2.22 0.37
C MET A 220 17.79 -1.11 -0.52
N ALA A 221 18.24 0.15 -0.37
CA ALA A 221 17.76 1.27 -1.17
C ALA A 221 18.07 1.11 -2.67
N ALA A 222 19.27 0.62 -3.02
CA ALA A 222 19.63 0.34 -4.41
C ALA A 222 18.81 -0.81 -5.00
N MET A 223 18.46 -1.82 -4.19
CA MET A 223 17.59 -2.92 -4.61
C MET A 223 16.16 -2.43 -4.84
N VAL A 224 15.60 -1.60 -3.95
CA VAL A 224 14.28 -0.96 -4.13
C VAL A 224 14.24 -0.13 -5.41
N ALA A 225 15.24 0.75 -5.61
CA ALA A 225 15.33 1.56 -6.82
C ALA A 225 15.37 0.71 -8.10
N ALA A 226 16.12 -0.39 -8.10
CA ALA A 226 16.19 -1.31 -9.23
C ALA A 226 14.85 -2.01 -9.51
N HIS A 227 14.15 -2.46 -8.46
CA HIS A 227 12.79 -3.00 -8.60
C HIS A 227 11.81 -1.95 -9.17
N LEU A 228 11.92 -0.67 -8.79
CA LEU A 228 11.08 0.41 -9.30
C LEU A 228 11.39 0.81 -10.76
N SER A 229 12.66 1.02 -11.14
CA SER A 229 13.02 1.69 -12.39
C SER A 229 13.95 0.93 -13.35
N GLU A 230 14.79 0.01 -12.90
CA GLU A 230 15.74 -0.70 -13.79
C GLU A 230 15.00 -1.68 -14.72
N PRO A 231 15.34 -1.77 -16.02
CA PRO A 231 14.73 -2.75 -16.92
C PRO A 231 14.98 -4.19 -16.43
N PRO A 232 14.03 -5.13 -16.65
CA PRO A 232 14.24 -6.53 -16.30
C PRO A 232 15.52 -7.11 -16.92
N PRO A 233 16.38 -7.79 -16.14
CA PRO A 233 17.56 -8.44 -16.70
C PRO A 233 17.18 -9.62 -17.60
N ARG A 234 17.96 -9.85 -18.64
CA ARG A 234 17.83 -11.01 -19.52
C ARG A 234 18.44 -12.25 -18.85
N VAL A 235 17.79 -13.39 -19.01
CA VAL A 235 18.30 -14.67 -18.51
C VAL A 235 19.49 -15.11 -19.36
N THR A 236 19.43 -14.92 -20.69
CA THR A 236 20.51 -15.39 -21.58
C THR A 236 21.85 -14.69 -21.36
N ASP A 237 21.86 -13.50 -20.75
CA ASP A 237 23.10 -12.78 -20.44
C ASP A 237 23.92 -13.51 -19.34
N ALA A 238 23.25 -14.27 -18.48
CA ALA A 238 23.88 -15.11 -17.45
C ALA A 238 23.83 -16.62 -17.77
N ARG A 239 22.89 -17.05 -18.62
CA ARG A 239 22.67 -18.44 -19.05
C ARG A 239 22.47 -18.53 -20.58
N PRO A 240 23.55 -18.37 -21.38
CA PRO A 240 23.46 -18.42 -22.84
C PRO A 240 23.04 -19.78 -23.41
N ASP A 241 23.01 -20.82 -22.56
CA ASP A 241 22.57 -22.17 -22.87
C ASP A 241 21.04 -22.34 -22.89
N LEU A 242 20.27 -21.35 -22.40
CA LEU A 242 18.82 -21.38 -22.37
C LEU A 242 18.20 -20.72 -23.62
N PRO A 243 17.00 -21.15 -24.08
CA PRO A 243 16.36 -20.60 -25.27
C PRO A 243 16.07 -19.09 -25.14
N PRO A 244 16.40 -18.24 -26.14
CA PRO A 244 16.18 -16.79 -26.07
C PRO A 244 14.74 -16.33 -25.80
N ALA A 245 13.75 -17.19 -26.06
CA ALA A 245 12.34 -16.91 -25.77
C ALA A 245 12.07 -16.60 -24.28
N ILE A 246 12.87 -17.16 -23.36
CA ILE A 246 12.67 -16.99 -21.91
C ILE A 246 12.88 -15.53 -21.46
N ASP A 247 13.70 -14.75 -22.18
CA ASP A 247 13.92 -13.33 -21.88
C ASP A 247 12.64 -12.52 -22.01
N ALA A 248 11.83 -12.79 -23.03
CA ALA A 248 10.56 -12.11 -23.25
C ALA A 248 9.53 -12.45 -22.16
N VAL A 249 9.56 -13.69 -21.65
CA VAL A 249 8.73 -14.13 -20.53
C VAL A 249 9.10 -13.39 -19.24
N ILE A 250 10.40 -13.32 -18.90
CA ILE A 250 10.88 -12.56 -17.74
C ILE A 250 10.61 -11.06 -17.90
N ALA A 251 10.88 -10.47 -19.07
CA ALA A 251 10.63 -9.05 -19.32
C ALA A 251 9.15 -8.68 -19.13
N ARG A 252 8.23 -9.55 -19.56
CA ARG A 252 6.78 -9.36 -19.32
C ARG A 252 6.39 -9.60 -17.86
N ALA A 253 6.93 -10.63 -17.21
CA ALA A 253 6.62 -10.91 -15.80
C ALA A 253 7.07 -9.79 -14.86
N LEU A 254 8.23 -9.19 -15.13
CA LEU A 254 8.84 -8.12 -14.34
C LEU A 254 8.51 -6.71 -14.89
N ALA A 255 7.50 -6.57 -15.76
CA ALA A 255 7.05 -5.26 -16.25
C ALA A 255 6.66 -4.35 -15.08
N LYS A 256 7.07 -3.08 -15.11
CA LYS A 256 6.87 -2.16 -13.98
C LYS A 256 5.40 -1.85 -13.76
N ASP A 257 4.70 -1.44 -14.82
CA ASP A 257 3.24 -1.35 -14.85
C ASP A 257 2.60 -2.74 -14.69
N PRO A 258 1.74 -2.98 -13.67
CA PRO A 258 0.99 -4.23 -13.52
C PRO A 258 0.14 -4.61 -14.74
N ASN A 259 -0.33 -3.64 -15.54
CA ASN A 259 -1.10 -3.92 -16.76
C ASN A 259 -0.24 -4.53 -17.88
N GLY A 260 1.07 -4.30 -17.87
CA GLY A 260 2.02 -4.92 -18.81
C GLY A 260 2.31 -6.40 -18.53
N ARG A 261 1.91 -6.92 -17.37
CA ARG A 261 2.24 -8.28 -16.92
C ARG A 261 1.31 -9.35 -17.50
N TYR A 262 1.60 -10.61 -17.17
CA TYR A 262 0.61 -11.68 -17.23
C TYR A 262 -0.52 -11.41 -16.23
N GLN A 263 -1.76 -11.77 -16.57
CA GLN A 263 -2.92 -11.44 -15.75
C GLN A 263 -3.30 -12.59 -14.79
N THR A 264 -2.72 -13.77 -14.97
CA THR A 264 -2.78 -14.92 -14.04
C THR A 264 -1.39 -15.54 -13.86
N ALA A 265 -1.17 -16.23 -12.74
CA ALA A 265 0.12 -16.90 -12.49
C ALA A 265 0.33 -18.08 -13.46
N ARG A 266 -0.76 -18.73 -13.89
CA ARG A 266 -0.73 -19.81 -14.89
C ARG A 266 -0.36 -19.36 -16.30
N GLU A 267 -0.74 -18.16 -16.72
CA GLU A 267 -0.25 -17.58 -17.99
C GLU A 267 1.28 -17.46 -17.98
N LEU A 268 1.85 -16.95 -16.88
CA LEU A 268 3.31 -16.88 -16.70
C LEU A 268 3.94 -18.27 -16.73
N ALA A 269 3.40 -19.23 -15.98
CA ALA A 269 3.94 -20.59 -15.94
C ALA A 269 3.87 -21.31 -17.30
N ALA A 270 2.77 -21.17 -18.04
CA ALA A 270 2.62 -21.72 -19.38
C ALA A 270 3.65 -21.10 -20.34
N ALA A 271 3.77 -19.77 -20.37
CA ALA A 271 4.75 -19.09 -21.21
C ALA A 271 6.20 -19.46 -20.86
N ALA A 272 6.52 -19.62 -19.57
CA ALA A 272 7.85 -20.03 -19.12
C ALA A 272 8.19 -21.47 -19.55
N ARG A 273 7.25 -22.41 -19.38
CA ARG A 273 7.42 -23.79 -19.85
C ARG A 273 7.59 -23.83 -21.37
N ASP A 274 6.66 -23.23 -22.11
CA ASP A 274 6.67 -23.27 -23.58
C ASP A 274 7.94 -22.63 -24.16
N ALA A 275 8.47 -21.57 -23.52
CA ALA A 275 9.74 -20.94 -23.89
C ALA A 275 10.99 -21.78 -23.57
N LEU A 276 10.93 -22.67 -22.58
CA LEU A 276 12.03 -23.57 -22.22
C LEU A 276 11.97 -24.90 -23.01
N ASP A 277 10.76 -25.34 -23.38
CA ASP A 277 10.52 -26.54 -24.18
C ASP A 277 10.82 -26.32 -25.68
N ASP A 278 10.81 -25.07 -26.20
CA ASP A 278 11.14 -24.74 -27.60
C ASP A 278 12.65 -24.83 -27.93
N THR A 279 13.25 -25.98 -27.58
CA THR A 279 14.58 -26.40 -28.01
C THR A 279 14.58 -26.85 -29.49
N THR A 280 13.40 -26.93 -30.14
CA THR A 280 13.21 -27.53 -31.47
C THR A 280 13.19 -26.58 -32.67
N THR A 281 13.02 -25.26 -32.47
CA THR A 281 12.75 -24.34 -33.60
C THR A 281 13.97 -23.53 -34.09
N SER A 282 15.11 -23.54 -33.38
CA SER A 282 16.29 -22.72 -33.71
C SER A 282 17.53 -23.45 -34.26
N LEU A 283 17.34 -24.50 -35.09
CA LEU A 283 18.39 -24.99 -36.02
C LEU A 283 17.80 -25.39 -37.39
N ARG A 284 17.41 -24.39 -38.20
CA ARG A 284 17.19 -24.55 -39.65
C ARG A 284 18.06 -23.60 -40.47
N VAL A 285 19.37 -23.62 -40.22
CA VAL A 285 20.36 -23.39 -41.27
C VAL A 285 20.70 -24.76 -41.86
N THR A 286 20.45 -24.94 -43.16
CA THR A 286 20.70 -26.21 -43.86
C THR A 286 22.14 -26.33 -44.36
N PRO A 287 22.84 -27.44 -44.03
CA PRO A 287 23.78 -28.07 -44.96
C PRO A 287 23.22 -29.38 -45.54
N ARG A 288 23.77 -29.81 -46.68
CA ARG A 288 23.35 -31.02 -47.43
C ARG A 288 23.83 -32.32 -46.78
N HIS A 289 23.01 -33.38 -46.86
CA HIS A 289 23.35 -34.80 -46.69
C HIS A 289 24.09 -35.37 -47.93
N PRO A 290 24.61 -36.65 -47.94
CA PRO A 290 24.54 -37.75 -46.95
C PRO A 290 25.91 -37.96 -46.23
N ALA A 291 26.38 -39.08 -45.65
CA ALA A 291 26.06 -40.53 -45.70
C ALA A 291 26.49 -41.28 -44.38
N PRO A 292 26.32 -42.63 -44.22
CA PRO A 292 26.12 -43.25 -42.89
C PRO A 292 27.24 -44.18 -42.36
N HIS A 293 27.06 -44.65 -41.10
CA HIS A 293 27.51 -45.88 -40.39
C HIS A 293 27.73 -45.52 -38.89
N GLY A 294 27.39 -46.28 -37.84
CA GLY A 294 26.64 -47.53 -37.66
C GLY A 294 26.34 -47.75 -36.15
N TRP A 295 25.37 -48.61 -35.81
CA TRP A 295 25.00 -49.03 -34.43
C TRP A 295 25.89 -50.24 -33.98
N PRO A 296 25.95 -50.74 -32.71
CA PRO A 296 24.87 -50.74 -31.68
C PRO A 296 25.26 -50.72 -30.15
N SER A 297 24.23 -50.65 -29.27
CA SER A 297 24.04 -51.26 -27.90
C SER A 297 25.16 -51.14 -26.79
N SER A 298 24.97 -51.27 -25.47
CA SER A 298 23.92 -51.87 -24.59
C SER A 298 24.04 -51.46 -23.08
N THR A 299 22.91 -51.20 -22.41
CA THR A 299 22.50 -51.47 -20.98
C THR A 299 23.35 -51.14 -19.69
N PRO A 300 22.67 -50.91 -18.52
CA PRO A 300 23.24 -50.53 -17.19
C PRO A 300 23.48 -51.78 -16.27
N PRO A 301 23.65 -51.75 -14.91
CA PRO A 301 23.57 -50.65 -13.90
C PRO A 301 24.62 -50.66 -12.76
N GLY A 302 24.49 -49.75 -11.77
CA GLY A 302 25.19 -49.85 -10.48
C GLY A 302 24.87 -48.74 -9.45
N VAL A 303 24.37 -49.12 -8.28
CA VAL A 303 24.21 -48.28 -7.06
C VAL A 303 24.70 -49.12 -5.87
N PRO A 304 25.53 -48.56 -4.96
CA PRO A 304 25.05 -48.36 -3.59
C PRO A 304 25.45 -47.03 -2.93
N ARG A 305 24.58 -46.56 -2.03
CA ARG A 305 24.77 -45.51 -1.00
C ARG A 305 25.82 -45.97 0.06
N PRO A 306 26.37 -45.11 0.95
CA PRO A 306 25.56 -44.54 2.04
C PRO A 306 25.95 -43.14 2.62
N SER A 307 24.96 -42.57 3.33
CA SER A 307 25.05 -41.72 4.54
C SER A 307 25.89 -40.42 4.57
N GLY A 308 25.21 -39.29 4.85
CA GLY A 308 25.85 -38.05 5.29
C GLY A 308 24.88 -36.90 5.58
N GLN A 309 24.37 -36.84 6.83
CA GLN A 309 23.76 -35.69 7.53
C GLN A 309 22.47 -35.07 6.95
N ASP A 310 21.41 -35.05 7.79
CA ASP A 310 20.16 -34.33 7.53
C ASP A 310 20.40 -32.81 7.56
N ALA A 311 20.07 -32.12 6.46
CA ALA A 311 20.05 -30.66 6.42
C ALA A 311 18.73 -30.14 7.00
N LEU A 312 18.82 -29.24 7.99
CA LEU A 312 17.66 -28.59 8.61
C LEU A 312 17.21 -27.41 7.74
N THR A 313 16.02 -27.47 7.13
CA THR A 313 15.43 -26.27 6.50
C THR A 313 13.90 -26.29 6.46
N TYR A 314 13.28 -25.47 7.31
CA TYR A 314 12.08 -24.71 6.98
C TYR A 314 12.47 -23.25 6.70
N PRO A 315 11.62 -22.46 6.01
CA PRO A 315 11.84 -21.04 5.78
C PRO A 315 12.14 -20.29 7.09
N SER A 316 13.41 -20.00 7.28
CA SER A 316 13.89 -19.12 8.33
C SER A 316 15.13 -18.39 7.83
N GLY A 317 14.95 -17.12 7.47
CA GLY A 317 16.02 -16.34 6.87
C GLY A 317 17.18 -16.14 7.85
N GLN A 318 18.31 -16.81 7.58
CA GLN A 318 19.59 -16.53 8.24
C GLN A 318 20.73 -16.47 7.24
N PHE A 319 21.48 -15.37 7.31
CA PHE A 319 22.92 -15.41 7.12
C PHE A 319 23.54 -15.53 8.51
N SER A 320 24.49 -16.45 8.70
CA SER A 320 25.42 -16.34 9.83
C SER A 320 26.77 -16.95 9.46
N GLY A 321 27.83 -16.14 9.60
CA GLY A 321 29.20 -16.53 9.31
C GLY A 321 29.86 -17.25 10.50
N SER A 322 30.95 -17.95 10.20
CA SER A 322 31.67 -18.80 11.16
C SER A 322 32.49 -18.03 12.20
N GLN A 323 32.35 -18.40 13.47
CA GLN A 323 33.48 -18.57 14.39
C GLN A 323 33.16 -19.66 15.42
N ALA A 324 34.08 -20.62 15.57
CA ALA A 324 33.92 -21.75 16.47
C ALA A 324 34.94 -21.67 17.61
N THR A 325 34.49 -21.95 18.83
CA THR A 325 35.37 -22.21 19.97
C THR A 325 34.93 -23.49 20.69
N THR A 326 35.78 -24.50 20.62
CA THR A 326 35.62 -25.84 21.22
C THR A 326 35.73 -25.85 22.75
N MET A 327 34.97 -26.72 23.43
CA MET A 327 35.39 -27.53 24.60
C MET A 327 34.33 -28.64 24.90
N PRO A 328 34.60 -29.67 25.74
CA PRO A 328 34.25 -31.05 25.38
C PRO A 328 33.13 -31.73 26.21
N ALA A 329 32.84 -32.98 25.83
CA ALA A 329 31.73 -33.81 26.28
C ALA A 329 31.78 -34.30 27.75
N GLY A 330 30.60 -34.57 28.32
CA GLY A 330 30.42 -35.19 29.63
C GLY A 330 29.12 -36.00 29.76
N GLN A 331 29.25 -37.33 29.72
CA GLN A 331 28.48 -38.39 30.40
C GLN A 331 26.94 -38.31 30.55
N ALA A 332 26.26 -39.36 30.08
CA ALA A 332 24.85 -39.66 30.36
C ALA A 332 24.66 -40.49 31.65
N PRO A 333 23.52 -40.35 32.37
CA PRO A 333 23.15 -41.21 33.51
C PRO A 333 22.26 -42.42 33.13
N PRO A 334 22.18 -43.48 33.97
CA PRO A 334 21.55 -44.78 33.67
C PRO A 334 20.02 -44.83 33.94
N PRO A 335 19.31 -45.88 33.46
CA PRO A 335 17.85 -46.01 33.58
C PRO A 335 17.36 -46.51 34.95
N GLY A 336 16.18 -46.02 35.38
CA GLY A 336 15.46 -46.46 36.59
C GLY A 336 14.35 -47.51 36.31
N PRO A 337 13.90 -48.25 37.35
CA PRO A 337 13.01 -49.42 37.22
C PRO A 337 11.51 -49.09 37.13
N PRO A 338 10.65 -50.06 36.74
CA PRO A 338 9.23 -49.83 36.50
C PRO A 338 8.38 -49.91 37.78
N HIS A 339 7.35 -49.05 37.88
CA HIS A 339 6.30 -49.16 38.89
C HIS A 339 4.91 -49.15 38.26
N SER A 340 4.02 -49.97 38.84
CA SER A 340 2.72 -50.34 38.28
C SER A 340 1.56 -49.47 38.76
N PHE A 341 0.44 -49.56 38.03
CA PHE A 341 -0.79 -48.78 38.17
C PHE A 341 -1.44 -48.77 39.57
N ALA A 342 -1.96 -47.60 39.95
CA ALA A 342 -3.22 -47.45 40.68
C ALA A 342 -3.85 -46.07 40.32
N PRO A 343 -5.16 -45.97 40.01
CA PRO A 343 -5.79 -44.71 39.61
C PRO A 343 -6.30 -43.88 40.81
N PRO A 344 -6.23 -42.53 40.76
CA PRO A 344 -6.87 -41.68 41.77
C PRO A 344 -8.40 -41.62 41.60
N GLN A 345 -9.10 -41.56 42.72
CA GLN A 345 -10.56 -41.53 42.81
C GLN A 345 -11.09 -40.09 42.65
N TYR A 346 -12.14 -39.90 41.84
CA TYR A 346 -12.88 -38.65 41.75
C TYR A 346 -14.18 -38.71 42.58
N PRO A 347 -14.56 -37.65 43.33
CA PRO A 347 -15.85 -37.59 44.01
C PRO A 347 -17.02 -37.59 43.02
N HIS A 348 -18.09 -38.31 43.37
CA HIS A 348 -19.31 -38.38 42.56
C HIS A 348 -20.11 -37.07 42.62
N HIS A 349 -20.46 -36.53 41.45
CA HIS A 349 -21.65 -35.68 41.30
C HIS A 349 -22.67 -36.38 40.40
N THR A 350 -23.89 -36.52 40.91
CA THR A 350 -25.01 -37.18 40.25
C THR A 350 -25.71 -36.24 39.25
N PRO A 351 -26.06 -36.72 38.04
CA PRO A 351 -26.92 -35.97 37.14
C PRO A 351 -28.40 -36.13 37.56
N PRO A 352 -29.19 -35.04 37.67
CA PRO A 352 -30.63 -35.16 37.85
C PRO A 352 -31.31 -35.62 36.56
N THR A 353 -32.27 -36.53 36.73
CA THR A 353 -33.00 -37.25 35.67
C THR A 353 -33.95 -36.38 34.84
N THR A 354 -34.04 -36.73 33.56
CA THR A 354 -35.02 -36.23 32.58
C THR A 354 -36.44 -36.72 32.89
N PRO A 355 -37.49 -35.90 32.67
CA PRO A 355 -38.83 -36.36 32.31
C PRO A 355 -39.08 -36.26 30.79
N ALA A 356 -39.93 -37.15 30.27
CA ALA A 356 -39.99 -37.46 28.85
C ALA A 356 -40.96 -36.61 27.99
N THR A 357 -40.55 -36.42 26.72
CA THR A 357 -41.39 -36.34 25.50
C THR A 357 -42.62 -35.43 25.43
N ARG A 358 -42.59 -34.43 24.51
CA ARG A 358 -43.68 -34.27 23.52
C ARG A 358 -43.32 -33.40 22.29
N ALA A 359 -43.62 -33.96 21.12
CA ALA A 359 -44.02 -33.37 19.82
C ALA A 359 -43.57 -31.96 19.38
N SER A 360 -43.20 -31.88 18.10
CA SER A 360 -42.82 -30.66 17.37
C SER A 360 -43.95 -29.63 17.23
N ARG A 361 -43.57 -28.33 17.18
CA ARG A 361 -44.24 -27.32 16.34
C ARG A 361 -43.34 -26.09 16.12
N ARG A 362 -43.23 -25.67 14.85
CA ARG A 362 -42.51 -24.47 14.39
C ARG A 362 -42.84 -23.23 15.23
N ARG A 363 -41.83 -22.44 15.61
CA ARG A 363 -41.99 -21.04 16.02
C ARG A 363 -41.21 -20.15 15.06
N TRP A 364 -41.91 -19.63 14.05
CA TRP A 364 -41.37 -18.71 13.04
C TRP A 364 -41.59 -17.18 13.27
N PRO A 365 -42.23 -16.65 14.34
CA PRO A 365 -42.59 -15.23 14.38
C PRO A 365 -41.47 -14.27 14.82
N LEU A 366 -40.35 -14.75 15.38
CA LEU A 366 -39.28 -13.87 15.89
C LEU A 366 -38.38 -13.28 14.78
N ILE A 367 -38.22 -13.97 13.64
CA ILE A 367 -37.44 -13.47 12.51
C ILE A 367 -38.23 -12.42 11.72
N ALA A 368 -39.56 -12.58 11.63
CA ALA A 368 -40.44 -11.63 10.94
C ALA A 368 -40.43 -10.23 11.58
N GLY A 369 -40.33 -10.14 12.91
CA GLY A 369 -40.28 -8.84 13.61
C GLY A 369 -39.02 -8.03 13.30
N ALA A 370 -37.85 -8.68 13.30
CA ALA A 370 -36.59 -8.02 12.95
C ALA A 370 -36.56 -7.57 11.48
N VAL A 371 -37.05 -8.41 10.56
CA VAL A 371 -37.14 -8.07 9.13
C VAL A 371 -38.14 -6.93 8.90
N ALA A 372 -39.29 -6.90 9.60
CA ALA A 372 -40.23 -5.79 9.50
C ALA A 372 -39.64 -4.47 10.00
N VAL A 373 -38.88 -4.48 11.11
CA VAL A 373 -38.18 -3.29 11.62
C VAL A 373 -37.10 -2.82 10.64
N VAL A 374 -36.34 -3.73 10.02
CA VAL A 374 -35.33 -3.38 9.00
C VAL A 374 -35.98 -2.87 7.71
N ILE A 375 -37.11 -3.43 7.26
CA ILE A 375 -37.86 -2.94 6.09
C ILE A 375 -38.51 -1.58 6.38
N VAL A 376 -39.03 -1.34 7.59
CA VAL A 376 -39.57 -0.03 7.98
C VAL A 376 -38.44 1.00 8.12
N LEU A 377 -37.29 0.64 8.71
CA LEU A 377 -36.11 1.52 8.72
C LEU A 377 -35.59 1.78 7.29
N ALA A 378 -35.52 0.78 6.42
CA ALA A 378 -35.14 0.95 5.03
C ALA A 378 -36.16 1.78 4.24
N ALA A 379 -37.46 1.65 4.50
CA ALA A 379 -38.51 2.46 3.88
C ALA A 379 -38.56 3.89 4.44
N VAL A 380 -38.20 4.10 5.71
CA VAL A 380 -38.04 5.44 6.31
C VAL A 380 -36.75 6.09 5.81
N VAL A 381 -35.64 5.36 5.69
CA VAL A 381 -34.37 5.86 5.15
C VAL A 381 -34.47 6.11 3.63
N SER A 382 -35.03 5.19 2.85
CA SER A 382 -35.33 5.43 1.44
C SER A 382 -36.41 6.50 1.25
N GLY A 383 -37.39 6.59 2.14
CA GLY A 383 -38.36 7.69 2.17
C GLY A 383 -37.66 9.03 2.37
N VAL A 384 -36.82 9.14 3.40
CA VAL A 384 -36.05 10.36 3.73
C VAL A 384 -34.97 10.68 2.68
N LEU A 385 -34.44 9.70 1.95
CA LEU A 385 -33.50 9.91 0.84
C LEU A 385 -34.20 10.24 -0.49
N LEU A 386 -35.42 9.76 -0.73
CA LEU A 386 -36.20 10.06 -1.94
C LEU A 386 -37.09 11.31 -1.78
N THR A 387 -37.40 11.75 -0.56
CA THR A 387 -38.03 13.06 -0.29
C THR A 387 -37.02 14.18 -0.01
N ARG A 388 -35.73 13.87 0.17
CA ARG A 388 -34.64 14.86 0.11
C ARG A 388 -34.12 15.05 -1.31
N GLY A 389 -35.00 15.56 -2.17
CA GLY A 389 -34.53 16.57 -3.12
C GLY A 389 -34.23 17.84 -2.34
N ASP A 390 -33.16 18.57 -2.69
CA ASP A 390 -32.77 19.85 -2.07
C ASP A 390 -33.74 21.00 -2.44
N GLY A 391 -35.03 20.82 -2.17
CA GLY A 391 -36.10 21.81 -2.31
C GLY A 391 -36.48 22.48 -0.98
N GLY A 392 -35.56 22.48 -0.01
CA GLY A 392 -35.79 23.03 1.32
C GLY A 392 -35.59 24.54 1.38
N ASP A 393 -36.67 25.30 1.22
CA ASP A 393 -36.91 26.63 1.81
C ASP A 393 -35.76 27.66 1.71
N GLN A 394 -35.02 27.66 0.60
CA GLN A 394 -34.10 28.75 0.28
C GLN A 394 -34.92 30.01 -0.06
N PRO A 395 -34.65 31.16 0.58
CA PRO A 395 -35.34 32.40 0.24
C PRO A 395 -35.09 32.75 -1.24
N ALA A 396 -36.12 33.25 -1.92
CA ALA A 396 -36.01 33.65 -3.31
C ALA A 396 -34.86 34.66 -3.49
N TYR A 397 -33.98 34.40 -4.46
CA TYR A 397 -32.81 35.23 -4.72
C TYR A 397 -33.21 36.68 -4.93
N GLN A 398 -32.61 37.58 -4.14
CA GLN A 398 -32.83 39.01 -4.26
C GLN A 398 -31.75 39.60 -5.16
N ALA A 399 -32.17 40.41 -6.15
CA ALA A 399 -31.24 41.14 -7.01
C ALA A 399 -30.32 42.04 -6.16
N GLN A 400 -29.01 41.91 -6.35
CA GLN A 400 -28.00 42.60 -5.56
C GLN A 400 -26.87 43.13 -6.44
N THR A 401 -26.39 44.33 -6.11
CA THR A 401 -25.17 44.90 -6.70
C THR A 401 -23.97 44.53 -5.84
N PHE A 402 -22.94 44.00 -6.49
CA PHE A 402 -21.67 43.60 -5.88
C PHE A 402 -20.59 44.59 -6.29
N THR A 403 -20.03 45.31 -5.32
CA THR A 403 -18.87 46.18 -5.51
C THR A 403 -17.58 45.36 -5.34
N HIS A 404 -16.78 45.30 -6.40
CA HIS A 404 -15.57 44.49 -6.49
C HIS A 404 -14.43 45.29 -7.17
N ALA A 405 -13.26 44.67 -7.32
CA ALA A 405 -12.02 45.37 -7.70
C ALA A 405 -12.11 46.16 -9.03
N HIS A 406 -13.02 45.79 -9.94
CA HIS A 406 -13.23 46.49 -11.21
C HIS A 406 -14.63 47.16 -11.31
N GLY A 407 -15.17 47.60 -10.17
CA GLY A 407 -16.40 48.38 -10.06
C GLY A 407 -17.61 47.57 -9.60
N ASP A 408 -18.79 47.97 -10.07
CA ASP A 408 -20.08 47.40 -9.64
C ASP A 408 -20.66 46.44 -10.69
N THR A 409 -21.06 45.24 -10.25
CA THR A 409 -21.81 44.28 -11.07
C THR A 409 -23.15 43.97 -10.40
N LEU A 410 -24.26 44.18 -11.13
CA LEU A 410 -25.60 43.75 -10.72
C LEU A 410 -25.82 42.27 -11.10
N VAL A 411 -26.20 41.45 -10.13
CA VAL A 411 -26.73 40.10 -10.37
C VAL A 411 -28.22 40.13 -10.04
N SER A 412 -29.05 39.90 -11.06
CA SER A 412 -30.50 40.14 -11.00
C SER A 412 -31.34 38.91 -10.62
N SER A 413 -30.78 37.71 -10.71
CA SER A 413 -31.45 36.44 -10.40
C SER A 413 -30.42 35.40 -9.94
N ALA A 414 -30.89 34.31 -9.34
CA ALA A 414 -30.02 33.16 -9.04
C ALA A 414 -29.37 32.65 -10.34
N PRO A 415 -28.03 32.49 -10.38
CA PRO A 415 -27.35 32.00 -11.57
C PRO A 415 -27.58 30.50 -11.73
N ALA A 416 -27.85 30.08 -12.96
CA ALA A 416 -28.01 28.68 -13.36
C ALA A 416 -26.80 28.14 -14.13
N ALA A 417 -25.97 29.01 -14.70
CA ALA A 417 -24.81 28.68 -15.52
C ALA A 417 -23.58 29.50 -15.08
N VAL A 418 -22.97 29.11 -13.96
CA VAL A 418 -21.79 29.80 -13.42
C VAL A 418 -20.52 29.37 -14.14
N ALA A 419 -19.69 30.31 -14.59
CA ALA A 419 -18.28 30.07 -14.92
C ALA A 419 -17.41 30.47 -13.73
N ALA A 420 -16.52 29.58 -13.28
CA ALA A 420 -15.69 29.74 -12.09
C ALA A 420 -14.21 29.76 -12.51
N LEU A 421 -13.58 30.93 -12.58
CA LEU A 421 -12.37 31.13 -13.40
C LEU A 421 -11.09 31.41 -12.60
N GLY A 422 -11.19 31.92 -11.37
CA GLY A 422 -10.04 32.16 -10.50
C GLY A 422 -9.65 30.93 -9.65
N PRO A 423 -8.42 30.89 -9.10
CA PRO A 423 -8.01 29.85 -8.16
C PRO A 423 -8.99 29.74 -6.97
N GLY A 424 -9.44 28.53 -6.66
CA GLY A 424 -10.45 28.26 -5.62
C GLY A 424 -11.90 28.59 -5.99
N ASP A 425 -12.19 29.25 -7.12
CA ASP A 425 -13.57 29.54 -7.51
C ASP A 425 -14.34 28.25 -7.86
N GLY A 426 -13.65 27.25 -8.44
CA GLY A 426 -14.20 25.91 -8.73
C GLY A 426 -14.68 25.22 -7.46
N ASP A 427 -13.78 25.00 -6.50
CA ASP A 427 -14.07 24.49 -5.16
C ASP A 427 -15.23 25.24 -4.50
N ALA A 428 -15.22 26.58 -4.50
CA ALA A 428 -16.27 27.37 -3.87
C ALA A 428 -17.65 27.12 -4.51
N VAL A 429 -17.76 27.14 -5.84
CA VAL A 429 -19.02 26.90 -6.56
C VAL A 429 -19.52 25.46 -6.40
N LEU A 430 -18.62 24.48 -6.50
CA LEU A 430 -18.94 23.06 -6.31
C LEU A 430 -19.37 22.76 -4.87
N SER A 431 -18.67 23.30 -3.87
CA SER A 431 -18.98 23.15 -2.43
C SER A 431 -20.36 23.70 -2.07
N LEU A 432 -20.77 24.80 -2.70
CA LEU A 432 -22.10 25.37 -2.54
C LEU A 432 -23.19 24.54 -3.20
N GLY A 433 -22.86 23.48 -3.95
CA GLY A 433 -23.80 22.58 -4.61
C GLY A 433 -24.32 23.12 -5.94
N LEU A 434 -23.50 23.88 -6.66
CA LEU A 434 -23.73 24.29 -8.04
C LEU A 434 -22.81 23.50 -8.97
N GLN A 435 -23.23 23.31 -10.22
CA GLN A 435 -22.42 22.68 -11.26
C GLN A 435 -22.02 23.78 -12.27
N PRO A 436 -20.76 24.21 -12.28
CA PRO A 436 -20.32 25.27 -13.20
C PRO A 436 -20.33 24.78 -14.65
N VAL A 437 -20.49 25.71 -15.60
CA VAL A 437 -20.39 25.45 -17.05
C VAL A 437 -18.96 25.57 -17.57
N ALA A 438 -18.11 26.30 -16.85
CA ALA A 438 -16.67 26.37 -17.10
C ALA A 438 -15.91 26.49 -15.77
N ILE A 439 -14.75 25.84 -15.67
CA ILE A 439 -13.85 25.90 -14.52
C ILE A 439 -12.43 26.25 -15.00
N GLY A 440 -11.80 27.25 -14.41
CA GLY A 440 -10.38 27.54 -14.60
C GLY A 440 -9.50 26.55 -13.83
N SER A 441 -8.47 26.00 -14.48
CA SER A 441 -7.46 25.15 -13.85
C SER A 441 -6.05 25.61 -14.23
N THR A 442 -5.19 25.72 -13.22
CA THR A 442 -3.77 26.06 -13.35
C THR A 442 -3.01 25.02 -14.19
N GLY A 443 -3.34 23.74 -14.04
CA GLY A 443 -2.72 22.61 -14.76
C GLY A 443 -3.46 22.14 -16.02
N GLY A 444 -4.60 22.74 -16.38
CA GLY A 444 -5.44 22.33 -17.51
C GLY A 444 -6.22 21.03 -17.33
N ALA A 445 -6.10 20.39 -16.15
CA ALA A 445 -6.94 19.30 -15.70
C ALA A 445 -7.50 19.65 -14.31
N LEU A 446 -8.73 19.23 -14.00
CA LEU A 446 -9.28 19.44 -12.66
C LEU A 446 -8.56 18.55 -11.65
N PRO A 447 -8.20 19.09 -10.46
CA PRO A 447 -7.68 18.28 -9.36
C PRO A 447 -8.70 17.24 -8.89
N SER A 448 -8.24 16.17 -8.25
CA SER A 448 -9.09 15.01 -7.95
C SER A 448 -10.28 15.32 -7.02
N TRP A 449 -10.16 16.29 -6.11
CA TRP A 449 -11.26 16.67 -5.20
C TRP A 449 -12.38 17.43 -5.92
N GLU A 450 -12.06 18.39 -6.81
CA GLU A 450 -13.06 19.06 -7.64
C GLU A 450 -13.67 18.09 -8.64
N LYS A 451 -12.85 17.27 -9.31
CA LYS A 451 -13.30 16.25 -10.26
C LYS A 451 -14.28 15.25 -9.64
N SER A 452 -14.15 14.96 -8.34
CA SER A 452 -15.07 14.09 -7.59
C SER A 452 -16.40 14.76 -7.24
N ALA A 453 -16.47 16.10 -7.25
CA ALA A 453 -17.70 16.87 -7.02
C ALA A 453 -18.40 17.32 -8.32
N VAL A 454 -17.72 17.23 -9.46
CA VAL A 454 -18.30 17.47 -10.79
C VAL A 454 -19.15 16.26 -11.21
N THR A 455 -20.43 16.52 -11.50
CA THR A 455 -21.39 15.55 -12.06
C THR A 455 -21.76 15.87 -13.51
N GLY A 456 -21.51 17.10 -13.97
CA GLY A 456 -21.67 17.53 -15.36
C GLY A 456 -20.40 17.43 -16.22
N THR A 457 -20.39 18.14 -17.34
CA THR A 457 -19.22 18.25 -18.25
C THR A 457 -18.83 19.73 -18.44
N PRO A 458 -18.26 20.40 -17.42
CA PRO A 458 -17.78 21.77 -17.56
C PRO A 458 -16.65 21.87 -18.60
N ALA A 459 -16.54 23.03 -19.24
CA ALA A 459 -15.34 23.39 -19.98
C ALA A 459 -14.19 23.63 -18.99
N VAL A 460 -13.16 22.78 -19.02
CA VAL A 460 -11.96 22.95 -18.20
C VAL A 460 -10.99 23.85 -18.96
N LEU A 461 -10.69 25.03 -18.42
CA LEU A 461 -9.91 26.08 -19.06
C LEU A 461 -8.50 26.13 -18.48
N SER A 462 -7.48 25.98 -19.33
CA SER A 462 -6.08 25.87 -18.91
C SER A 462 -5.34 27.21 -18.92
N GLY A 463 -4.72 27.60 -17.81
CA GLY A 463 -3.77 28.71 -17.76
C GLY A 463 -4.41 30.10 -17.79
N LEU A 464 -3.98 30.98 -18.70
CA LEU A 464 -4.58 32.30 -18.88
C LEU A 464 -6.06 32.16 -19.30
N ILE A 465 -6.92 33.05 -18.80
CA ILE A 465 -8.37 32.97 -19.01
C ILE A 465 -8.71 33.08 -20.52
N ASP A 466 -9.03 31.94 -21.14
CA ASP A 466 -9.52 31.89 -22.52
C ASP A 466 -10.96 32.39 -22.59
N THR A 467 -11.11 33.69 -22.84
CA THR A 467 -12.39 34.36 -22.98
C THR A 467 -13.26 33.80 -24.12
N ALA A 468 -12.68 33.18 -25.15
CA ALA A 468 -13.45 32.57 -26.23
C ALA A 468 -14.08 31.24 -25.77
N ALA A 469 -13.34 30.43 -25.01
CA ALA A 469 -13.87 29.23 -24.39
C ALA A 469 -14.91 29.53 -23.29
N VAL A 470 -14.70 30.59 -22.49
CA VAL A 470 -15.73 31.11 -21.55
C VAL A 470 -17.02 31.47 -22.29
N ALA A 471 -16.92 32.22 -23.41
CA ALA A 471 -18.10 32.59 -24.20
C ALA A 471 -18.82 31.36 -24.80
N ALA A 472 -18.07 30.34 -25.22
CA ALA A 472 -18.63 29.10 -25.75
C ALA A 472 -19.41 28.29 -24.70
N ALA A 473 -19.01 28.38 -23.42
CA ALA A 473 -19.71 27.75 -22.30
C ALA A 473 -21.05 28.42 -21.91
N LYS A 474 -21.31 29.64 -22.44
CA LYS A 474 -22.55 30.42 -22.23
C LYS A 474 -22.95 30.60 -20.76
N PRO A 475 -22.06 31.15 -19.90
CA PRO A 475 -22.44 31.46 -18.53
C PRO A 475 -23.50 32.56 -18.44
N ASP A 476 -24.34 32.50 -17.42
CA ASP A 476 -25.19 33.63 -16.99
C ASP A 476 -24.55 34.47 -15.87
N LEU A 477 -23.50 33.95 -15.26
CA LEU A 477 -22.63 34.63 -14.30
C LEU A 477 -21.19 34.13 -14.44
N ILE A 478 -20.23 35.05 -14.43
CA ILE A 478 -18.81 34.75 -14.31
C ILE A 478 -18.32 35.15 -12.92
N ILE A 479 -17.70 34.20 -12.22
CA ILE A 479 -16.98 34.40 -10.98
C ILE A 479 -15.49 34.28 -11.30
N ALA A 480 -14.75 35.35 -11.03
CA ALA A 480 -13.31 35.42 -11.30
C ALA A 480 -12.63 36.15 -10.13
N THR A 481 -12.53 35.48 -8.98
CA THR A 481 -11.89 36.03 -7.77
C THR A 481 -10.37 35.77 -7.72
N GLY A 482 -9.76 35.44 -8.86
CA GLY A 482 -8.32 35.52 -9.05
C GLY A 482 -7.81 36.95 -9.21
N ASP A 483 -6.53 37.11 -9.48
CA ASP A 483 -5.96 38.38 -9.92
C ASP A 483 -6.27 38.54 -11.41
N VAL A 484 -7.15 39.48 -11.76
CA VAL A 484 -7.59 39.76 -13.12
C VAL A 484 -7.15 41.19 -13.47
N ASP A 485 -6.63 41.41 -14.69
CA ASP A 485 -6.34 42.75 -15.18
C ASP A 485 -7.57 43.38 -15.86
N ASP A 486 -7.62 44.73 -15.95
CA ASP A 486 -8.76 45.44 -16.52
C ASP A 486 -9.08 44.97 -17.96
N ALA A 487 -8.05 44.66 -18.75
CA ALA A 487 -8.19 44.21 -20.13
C ALA A 487 -8.81 42.80 -20.27
N THR A 488 -8.61 41.93 -19.27
CA THR A 488 -9.24 40.61 -19.18
C THR A 488 -10.64 40.72 -18.59
N TYR A 489 -10.81 41.55 -17.56
CA TYR A 489 -12.12 41.84 -16.97
C TYR A 489 -13.10 42.43 -17.99
N ASP A 490 -12.70 43.42 -18.79
CA ASP A 490 -13.56 44.02 -19.82
C ASP A 490 -14.06 43.00 -20.85
N LYS A 491 -13.23 42.01 -21.20
CA LYS A 491 -13.63 40.90 -22.09
C LYS A 491 -14.62 39.95 -21.41
N LEU A 492 -14.42 39.62 -20.14
CA LEU A 492 -15.34 38.75 -19.37
C LEU A 492 -16.69 39.43 -19.16
N LYS A 493 -16.69 40.70 -18.80
CA LYS A 493 -17.87 41.55 -18.65
C LYS A 493 -18.71 41.67 -19.94
N ALA A 494 -18.07 41.57 -21.10
CA ALA A 494 -18.75 41.54 -22.40
C ALA A 494 -19.44 40.19 -22.72
N ILE A 495 -19.14 39.12 -21.96
CA ILE A 495 -19.76 37.80 -22.10
C ILE A 495 -20.96 37.67 -21.17
N ALA A 496 -20.76 37.96 -19.87
CA ALA A 496 -21.78 37.84 -18.83
C ALA A 496 -21.44 38.76 -17.63
N PRO A 497 -22.41 39.05 -16.73
CA PRO A 497 -22.12 39.70 -15.45
C PRO A 497 -20.93 39.03 -14.77
N THR A 498 -19.88 39.80 -14.50
CA THR A 498 -18.60 39.30 -13.98
C THR A 498 -18.34 39.89 -12.61
N VAL A 499 -18.17 39.05 -11.60
CA VAL A 499 -17.86 39.46 -10.22
C VAL A 499 -16.45 38.97 -9.86
N THR A 500 -15.58 39.90 -9.44
CA THR A 500 -14.22 39.58 -8.95
C THR A 500 -14.14 39.72 -7.42
N ARG A 501 -12.94 39.82 -6.84
CA ARG A 501 -12.76 40.02 -5.39
C ARG A 501 -13.40 41.33 -4.91
N PRO A 502 -14.03 41.37 -3.72
CA PRO A 502 -14.56 42.61 -3.15
C PRO A 502 -13.45 43.64 -2.93
N VAL A 503 -13.79 44.93 -3.02
CA VAL A 503 -12.86 46.01 -2.65
C VAL A 503 -12.54 45.89 -1.16
N ARG A 504 -11.25 45.74 -0.84
CA ARG A 504 -10.75 45.43 0.51
C ARG A 504 -9.44 46.14 0.79
N ASP A 505 -9.07 46.21 2.07
CA ASP A 505 -7.71 46.55 2.46
C ASP A 505 -6.74 45.43 2.04
N ALA A 506 -5.66 45.82 1.36
CA ALA A 506 -4.58 44.94 0.93
C ALA A 506 -3.73 44.42 2.12
N SER A 507 -3.83 45.04 3.30
CA SER A 507 -3.16 44.58 4.53
C SER A 507 -3.73 43.27 5.08
N THR A 508 -5.00 42.96 4.77
CA THR A 508 -5.71 41.81 5.32
C THR A 508 -5.64 40.66 4.30
N PRO A 509 -5.26 39.42 4.69
CA PRO A 509 -5.23 38.26 3.78
C PRO A 509 -6.61 37.89 3.20
N TRP A 510 -6.65 37.45 1.94
CA TRP A 510 -7.84 36.82 1.34
C TRP A 510 -7.79 35.32 1.57
N THR A 511 -8.76 34.81 2.33
CA THR A 511 -8.87 33.40 2.72
C THR A 511 -9.94 32.70 1.88
N TRP A 512 -9.88 31.37 1.79
CA TRP A 512 -10.96 30.61 1.14
C TRP A 512 -12.31 30.76 1.88
N GLN A 513 -12.31 31.06 3.18
CA GLN A 513 -13.53 31.37 3.92
C GLN A 513 -14.15 32.69 3.46
N ASP A 514 -13.34 33.73 3.22
CA ASP A 514 -13.81 34.98 2.61
C ASP A 514 -14.35 34.74 1.20
N GLN A 515 -13.63 33.94 0.40
CA GLN A 515 -14.02 33.56 -0.96
C GLN A 515 -15.35 32.79 -0.98
N LEU A 516 -15.49 31.76 -0.15
CA LEU A 516 -16.72 30.95 -0.04
C LEU A 516 -17.89 31.77 0.49
N THR A 517 -17.66 32.72 1.39
CA THR A 517 -18.68 33.66 1.88
C THR A 517 -19.10 34.63 0.78
N TRP A 518 -18.14 35.20 0.04
CA TRP A 518 -18.39 36.12 -1.07
C TRP A 518 -19.12 35.44 -2.23
N VAL A 519 -18.62 34.30 -2.72
CA VAL A 519 -19.25 33.47 -3.74
C VAL A 519 -20.62 33.00 -3.26
N GLY A 520 -20.73 32.58 -2.00
CA GLY A 520 -22.00 32.23 -1.34
C GLY A 520 -23.03 33.36 -1.42
N LYS A 521 -22.63 34.60 -1.17
CA LYS A 521 -23.49 35.78 -1.34
C LYS A 521 -23.87 36.01 -2.80
N VAL A 522 -22.89 35.97 -3.71
CA VAL A 522 -23.09 36.18 -5.15
C VAL A 522 -24.12 35.20 -5.72
N VAL A 523 -24.08 33.92 -5.32
CA VAL A 523 -24.99 32.87 -5.82
C VAL A 523 -26.21 32.60 -4.93
N GLY A 524 -26.42 33.39 -3.86
CA GLY A 524 -27.58 33.28 -2.97
C GLY A 524 -27.61 32.04 -2.08
N ARG A 525 -26.43 31.55 -1.66
CA ARG A 525 -26.22 30.37 -0.81
C ARG A 525 -25.41 30.69 0.45
N GLU A 526 -25.57 31.90 1.01
CA GLU A 526 -24.87 32.40 2.22
C GLU A 526 -24.99 31.44 3.42
N SER A 527 -26.19 30.93 3.70
CA SER A 527 -26.44 29.98 4.79
C SER A 527 -25.66 28.67 4.62
N LYS A 528 -25.52 28.20 3.37
CA LYS A 528 -24.72 27.02 3.03
C LYS A 528 -23.23 27.32 3.20
N ALA A 529 -22.74 28.47 2.73
CA ALA A 529 -21.35 28.91 2.93
C ALA A 529 -20.96 28.89 4.42
N SER A 530 -21.75 29.55 5.29
CA SER A 530 -21.53 29.55 6.73
C SER A 530 -21.50 28.14 7.33
N SER A 531 -22.46 27.27 6.95
CA SER A 531 -22.51 25.89 7.44
C SER A 531 -21.29 25.04 7.06
N LEU A 532 -20.69 25.30 5.89
CA LEU A 532 -19.49 24.59 5.41
C LEU A 532 -18.24 25.09 6.14
N ILE A 533 -18.14 26.39 6.41
CA ILE A 533 -17.06 27.00 7.21
C ILE A 533 -17.10 26.46 8.64
N ASP A 534 -18.29 26.38 9.26
CA ASP A 534 -18.47 25.82 10.60
C ASP A 534 -18.19 24.31 10.63
N SER A 535 -18.59 23.56 9.58
CA SER A 535 -18.24 22.14 9.41
C SER A 535 -16.74 21.93 9.40
N VAL A 536 -15.99 22.71 8.60
CA VAL A 536 -14.53 22.61 8.55
C VAL A 536 -13.92 22.96 9.90
N ARG A 537 -14.41 24.00 10.59
CA ARG A 537 -13.94 24.33 11.95
C ARG A 537 -14.08 23.14 12.91
N SER A 538 -15.23 22.45 12.89
CA SER A 538 -15.45 21.24 13.70
C SER A 538 -14.48 20.12 13.33
N GLN A 539 -14.32 19.83 12.03
CA GLN A 539 -13.44 18.77 11.54
C GLN A 539 -11.96 19.06 11.84
N THR A 540 -11.54 20.32 11.81
CA THR A 540 -10.20 20.74 12.20
C THR A 540 -9.94 20.50 13.69
N GLU A 541 -10.91 20.75 14.57
CA GLU A 541 -10.80 20.38 16.00
C GLU A 541 -10.78 18.85 16.19
N ASP A 542 -11.58 18.08 15.44
CA ASP A 542 -11.52 16.61 15.45
C ASP A 542 -10.15 16.09 15.00
N VAL A 543 -9.56 16.68 13.95
CA VAL A 543 -8.20 16.36 13.48
C VAL A 543 -7.16 16.64 14.56
N LYS A 544 -7.22 17.79 15.25
CA LYS A 544 -6.31 18.10 16.38
C LYS A 544 -6.45 17.07 17.51
N ASN A 545 -7.69 16.74 17.89
CA ASN A 545 -7.99 15.79 18.96
C ASN A 545 -7.49 14.37 18.65
N GLN A 546 -7.64 13.92 17.41
CA GLN A 546 -7.15 12.61 16.94
C GLN A 546 -5.63 12.57 16.78
N ASN A 547 -4.98 13.72 16.56
CA ASN A 547 -3.55 13.83 16.29
C ASN A 547 -2.85 14.73 17.33
N ALA A 548 -3.10 14.48 18.63
CA ALA A 548 -2.53 15.26 19.74
C ALA A 548 -0.99 15.40 19.70
N ALA A 549 -0.28 14.49 19.02
CA ALA A 549 1.16 14.57 18.76
C ALA A 549 1.58 15.77 17.88
N PHE A 550 0.67 16.43 17.18
CA PHE A 550 0.93 17.65 16.39
C PHE A 550 1.03 18.90 17.26
N ALA A 551 0.35 18.91 18.42
CA ALA A 551 0.09 20.10 19.21
C ALA A 551 1.38 20.87 19.56
N GLY A 552 1.54 22.05 18.98
CA GLY A 552 2.65 22.95 19.23
C GLY A 552 4.01 22.51 18.66
N LYS A 553 4.10 21.40 17.91
CA LYS A 553 5.35 21.01 17.24
C LYS A 553 5.73 22.05 16.19
N SER A 554 7.02 22.40 16.13
CA SER A 554 7.53 23.34 15.13
C SER A 554 7.56 22.70 13.75
N VAL A 555 6.98 23.37 12.75
CA VAL A 555 6.93 22.91 11.36
C VAL A 555 7.45 23.97 10.39
N ALA A 556 8.16 23.54 9.35
CA ALA A 556 8.45 24.34 8.16
C ALA A 556 8.18 23.53 6.90
N ALA A 557 7.88 24.21 5.80
CA ALA A 557 7.82 23.59 4.49
C ALA A 557 8.91 24.12 3.54
N LEU A 558 9.50 23.23 2.75
CA LEU A 558 10.48 23.54 1.71
C LEU A 558 9.96 23.05 0.36
N GLY A 559 9.89 23.94 -0.62
CA GLY A 559 9.69 23.58 -2.03
C GLY A 559 10.99 23.06 -2.64
N VAL A 560 10.93 21.94 -3.35
CA VAL A 560 12.03 21.37 -4.13
C VAL A 560 11.59 21.25 -5.58
N SER A 561 12.33 21.89 -6.47
CA SER A 561 12.04 21.94 -7.90
C SER A 561 13.30 21.70 -8.72
N ASP A 562 13.15 21.50 -10.03
CA ASP A 562 14.26 21.42 -10.99
C ASP A 562 15.22 22.63 -10.93
N THR A 563 14.76 23.79 -10.45
CA THR A 563 15.55 25.03 -10.38
C THR A 563 16.18 25.27 -9.01
N GLY A 564 15.88 24.45 -8.00
CA GLY A 564 16.45 24.55 -6.66
C GLY A 564 15.43 24.35 -5.53
N ILE A 565 15.88 24.68 -4.32
CA ILE A 565 15.09 24.63 -3.08
C ILE A 565 14.63 26.05 -2.71
N GLY A 566 13.40 26.18 -2.22
CA GLY A 566 12.89 27.41 -1.60
C GLY A 566 12.19 27.14 -0.28
N GLU A 567 12.33 28.05 0.68
CA GLU A 567 11.58 28.05 1.94
C GLU A 567 10.16 28.54 1.68
N ILE A 568 9.13 27.90 2.21
CA ILE A 568 7.73 28.37 2.09
C ILE A 568 7.45 29.33 3.25
N LEU A 569 6.97 30.54 2.93
CA LEU A 569 6.93 31.66 3.86
C LEU A 569 5.57 31.86 4.54
N ILE A 570 5.55 32.58 5.66
CA ILE A 570 4.33 33.08 6.32
C ILE A 570 4.02 34.51 5.81
N PRO A 571 2.78 34.82 5.40
CA PRO A 571 1.64 33.91 5.25
C PRO A 571 1.75 33.08 3.95
N SER A 572 1.14 31.90 3.94
CA SER A 572 0.88 31.07 2.74
C SER A 572 -0.20 30.04 3.08
N ASN A 573 -0.93 29.51 2.09
CA ASN A 573 -1.97 28.50 2.35
C ASN A 573 -1.37 27.23 3.00
N THR A 574 -0.19 26.81 2.57
CA THR A 574 0.57 25.71 3.21
C THR A 574 0.79 25.96 4.71
N ALA A 575 1.29 27.14 5.09
CA ALA A 575 1.52 27.47 6.49
C ALA A 575 0.20 27.50 7.28
N THR A 576 -0.81 28.20 6.77
CA THR A 576 -2.13 28.30 7.40
C THR A 576 -2.81 26.95 7.58
N TYR A 577 -2.69 26.02 6.62
CA TYR A 577 -3.23 24.68 6.76
C TYR A 577 -2.52 23.88 7.86
N LEU A 578 -1.18 23.90 7.89
CA LEU A 578 -0.38 23.18 8.89
C LEU A 578 -0.60 23.73 10.32
N GLU A 579 -0.77 25.05 10.46
CA GLU A 579 -1.19 25.68 11.72
C GLU A 579 -2.62 25.28 12.10
N SER A 580 -3.53 25.18 11.13
CA SER A 580 -4.92 24.79 11.39
C SER A 580 -5.02 23.41 12.05
N ILE A 581 -4.16 22.45 11.67
CA ILE A 581 -4.14 21.11 12.28
C ILE A 581 -3.36 21.04 13.61
N GLY A 582 -2.94 22.19 14.18
CA GLY A 582 -2.41 22.31 15.53
C GLY A 582 -0.89 22.41 15.66
N MET A 583 -0.16 22.48 14.54
CA MET A 583 1.29 22.73 14.55
C MET A 583 1.60 24.22 14.72
N ARG A 584 2.87 24.57 14.97
CA ARG A 584 3.36 25.95 14.99
C ARG A 584 4.34 26.14 13.84
N TYR A 585 4.00 26.98 12.86
CA TYR A 585 4.93 27.24 11.75
C TYR A 585 6.16 28.01 12.25
N ASP A 586 7.29 27.88 11.55
CA ASP A 586 8.53 28.56 11.94
C ASP A 586 8.42 30.08 11.76
N ASP A 587 8.56 30.81 12.88
CA ASP A 587 8.46 32.26 12.95
C ASP A 587 9.57 32.99 12.14
N ASP A 588 10.70 32.33 11.89
CA ASP A 588 11.81 32.90 11.10
C ASP A 588 11.49 32.92 9.59
N LEU A 589 10.46 32.18 9.15
CA LEU A 589 10.02 32.12 7.74
C LEU A 589 8.99 33.19 7.35
N ARG A 590 8.93 34.30 8.09
CA ARG A 590 8.07 35.45 7.71
C ARG A 590 8.58 36.15 6.45
N ARG A 591 7.66 36.59 5.58
CA ARG A 591 7.99 37.40 4.39
C ARG A 591 8.63 38.73 4.79
N THR A 592 9.63 39.13 4.02
CA THR A 592 10.27 40.45 4.05
C THR A 592 9.88 41.25 2.78
N PRO A 593 10.07 42.58 2.74
CA PRO A 593 9.81 43.38 1.54
C PRO A 593 10.64 43.01 0.30
N ALA A 594 11.67 42.16 0.45
CA ALA A 594 12.50 41.68 -0.66
C ALA A 594 11.98 40.36 -1.28
N ASP A 595 11.14 39.62 -0.57
CA ASP A 595 10.61 38.33 -1.05
C ASP A 595 9.56 38.54 -2.15
N ARG A 596 9.52 37.62 -3.11
CA ARG A 596 8.56 37.66 -4.23
C ARG A 596 7.75 36.36 -4.26
N GLY A 597 6.45 36.48 -4.00
CA GLY A 597 5.57 35.32 -3.87
C GLY A 597 5.78 34.59 -2.55
N ASP A 598 5.37 33.32 -2.53
CA ASP A 598 5.14 32.53 -1.32
C ASP A 598 6.37 31.74 -0.87
N SER A 599 7.49 31.88 -1.59
CA SER A 599 8.74 31.17 -1.28
C SER A 599 9.99 32.03 -1.45
N ARG A 600 10.98 31.79 -0.58
CA ARG A 600 12.33 32.37 -0.64
C ARG A 600 13.34 31.33 -1.15
N PRO A 601 14.06 31.57 -2.26
CA PRO A 601 15.09 30.64 -2.72
C PRO A 601 16.21 30.45 -1.69
N LEU A 602 16.51 29.20 -1.35
CA LEU A 602 17.54 28.82 -0.38
C LEU A 602 18.94 28.93 -1.02
N GLN A 603 19.62 30.05 -0.79
CA GLN A 603 20.91 30.38 -1.44
C GLN A 603 22.07 29.48 -1.00
N ASP A 604 22.07 29.02 0.26
CA ASP A 604 23.06 28.08 0.80
C ASP A 604 22.37 26.82 1.33
N GLN A 605 22.65 25.67 0.70
CA GLN A 605 22.09 24.38 1.11
C GLN A 605 22.67 23.86 2.43
N ASN A 606 23.75 24.47 2.97
CA ASN A 606 24.25 24.12 4.30
C ASN A 606 23.24 24.45 5.42
N VAL A 607 22.28 25.36 5.17
CA VAL A 607 21.18 25.67 6.08
C VAL A 607 20.36 24.41 6.42
N LEU A 608 20.27 23.44 5.50
CA LEU A 608 19.57 22.16 5.73
C LEU A 608 20.13 21.38 6.93
N TYR A 609 21.44 21.45 7.18
CA TYR A 609 22.07 20.82 8.35
C TYR A 609 21.78 21.54 9.68
N GLY A 610 21.28 22.79 9.60
CA GLY A 610 20.97 23.65 10.74
C GLY A 610 19.48 23.70 11.12
N LEU A 611 18.60 23.02 10.38
CA LEU A 611 17.15 23.04 10.62
C LEU A 611 16.80 22.45 11.99
N LYS A 612 16.10 23.24 12.81
CA LYS A 612 15.66 22.88 14.18
C LYS A 612 14.16 22.65 14.31
N THR A 613 13.42 22.72 13.21
CA THR A 613 12.00 22.35 13.19
C THR A 613 11.84 20.88 13.55
N GLN A 614 10.76 20.53 14.25
CA GLN A 614 10.45 19.15 14.62
C GLN A 614 9.79 18.39 13.47
N VAL A 615 9.15 19.10 12.54
CA VAL A 615 8.52 18.58 11.33
C VAL A 615 8.99 19.39 10.12
N LEU A 616 9.37 18.69 9.04
CA LEU A 616 9.79 19.29 7.78
C LEU A 616 8.94 18.73 6.64
N VAL A 617 8.12 19.57 6.02
CA VAL A 617 7.27 19.21 4.88
C VAL A 617 8.00 19.54 3.58
N VAL A 618 8.33 18.54 2.77
CA VAL A 618 9.13 18.71 1.54
C VAL A 618 8.20 18.62 0.34
N LEU A 619 7.84 19.77 -0.23
CA LEU A 619 6.93 19.91 -1.37
C LEU A 619 7.72 19.73 -2.68
N ARG A 620 7.59 18.60 -3.37
CA ARG A 620 8.41 18.27 -4.54
C ARG A 620 7.69 18.46 -5.87
N THR A 621 8.23 19.31 -6.73
CA THR A 621 7.81 19.52 -8.13
C THR A 621 8.95 19.28 -9.14
N ASP A 622 10.10 18.77 -8.67
CA ASP A 622 11.24 18.38 -9.50
C ASP A 622 10.97 17.10 -10.32
N LYS A 623 11.79 16.82 -11.34
CA LYS A 623 11.63 15.63 -12.20
C LYS A 623 11.73 14.27 -11.49
N ALA A 624 12.21 14.21 -10.24
CA ALA A 624 12.21 13.00 -9.43
C ALA A 624 11.06 12.98 -8.38
N ALA A 625 10.13 13.93 -8.44
CA ALA A 625 8.82 13.86 -7.79
C ALA A 625 7.90 12.83 -8.46
N GLY A 626 6.98 12.25 -7.69
CA GLY A 626 5.98 11.28 -8.15
C GLY A 626 6.26 9.82 -7.77
N GLN A 627 7.05 9.58 -6.71
CA GLN A 627 7.40 8.24 -6.16
C GLN A 627 7.53 8.22 -4.62
N GLY A 628 7.08 9.26 -3.90
CA GLY A 628 7.06 9.37 -2.43
C GLY A 628 8.43 9.36 -1.72
N GLY A 629 9.52 9.25 -2.46
CA GLY A 629 10.82 8.85 -1.94
C GLY A 629 11.84 9.98 -1.78
N TYR A 630 12.88 9.71 -0.99
CA TYR A 630 14.04 10.58 -0.79
C TYR A 630 14.95 10.71 -2.05
N GLY A 631 14.65 10.00 -3.14
CA GLY A 631 15.48 9.95 -4.34
C GLY A 631 15.59 11.32 -5.02
N GLY A 632 16.82 11.79 -5.24
CA GLY A 632 17.10 13.09 -5.86
C GLY A 632 17.15 14.28 -4.88
N LEU A 633 16.75 14.11 -3.62
CA LEU A 633 16.91 15.17 -2.62
C LEU A 633 18.40 15.40 -2.30
N PRO A 634 18.85 16.66 -2.15
CA PRO A 634 20.21 16.97 -1.70
C PRO A 634 20.55 16.36 -0.34
N VAL A 635 21.83 16.02 -0.16
CA VAL A 635 22.35 15.28 1.01
C VAL A 635 21.99 15.93 2.35
N GLY A 636 21.82 17.26 2.40
CA GLY A 636 21.36 17.97 3.59
C GLY A 636 20.05 17.43 4.19
N PHE A 637 19.10 16.98 3.36
CA PHE A 637 17.87 16.35 3.84
C PHE A 637 18.15 15.01 4.56
N SER A 638 19.15 14.24 4.16
CA SER A 638 19.50 12.97 4.83
C SER A 638 20.13 13.14 6.21
N ALA A 639 20.56 14.36 6.55
CA ALA A 639 21.10 14.72 7.87
C ALA A 639 20.05 15.34 8.80
N TYR A 640 18.84 15.62 8.31
CA TYR A 640 17.75 16.13 9.12
C TYR A 640 17.23 15.03 10.07
N THR A 641 17.08 15.37 11.34
CA THR A 641 16.76 14.42 12.43
C THR A 641 15.34 14.53 12.97
N GLY A 642 14.55 15.49 12.48
CA GLY A 642 13.12 15.60 12.78
C GLY A 642 12.24 14.74 11.87
N ALA A 643 10.92 14.87 12.02
CA ALA A 643 9.94 14.17 11.20
C ALA A 643 9.88 14.78 9.80
N MET A 644 10.35 14.07 8.77
CA MET A 644 10.30 14.55 7.39
C MET A 644 9.09 13.98 6.64
N VAL A 645 8.27 14.85 6.07
CA VAL A 645 7.06 14.50 5.31
C VAL A 645 7.29 14.90 3.86
N ILE A 646 7.58 13.94 2.98
CA ILE A 646 7.68 14.21 1.53
C ILE A 646 6.26 14.27 0.96
N VAL A 647 5.99 15.35 0.22
CA VAL A 647 4.73 15.60 -0.49
C VAL A 647 5.07 15.79 -1.96
N ASP A 648 4.76 14.80 -2.78
CA ASP A 648 5.03 14.82 -4.22
C ASP A 648 3.80 14.42 -5.08
N SER A 649 2.67 14.17 -4.43
CA SER A 649 1.37 14.01 -5.09
C SER A 649 0.94 15.34 -5.72
N PRO A 650 0.71 15.42 -7.05
CA PRO A 650 0.31 16.65 -7.72
C PRO A 650 -0.96 17.27 -7.13
N ASP A 651 -1.93 16.43 -6.71
CA ASP A 651 -3.14 16.89 -6.04
C ASP A 651 -2.83 17.53 -4.68
N VAL A 652 -2.04 16.88 -3.82
CA VAL A 652 -1.74 17.43 -2.47
C VAL A 652 -0.93 18.73 -2.59
N LEU A 653 -0.02 18.81 -3.56
CA LEU A 653 0.72 20.03 -3.87
C LEU A 653 -0.21 21.15 -4.34
N ALA A 654 -1.12 20.87 -5.26
CA ALA A 654 -2.11 21.85 -5.73
C ALA A 654 -3.02 22.32 -4.59
N ALA A 655 -3.53 21.42 -3.74
CA ALA A 655 -4.37 21.77 -2.60
C ALA A 655 -3.65 22.62 -1.52
N LEU A 656 -2.31 22.50 -1.42
CA LEU A 656 -1.47 23.32 -0.53
C LEU A 656 -1.01 24.65 -1.16
N ALA A 657 -1.03 24.77 -2.49
CA ALA A 657 -0.53 25.93 -3.24
C ALA A 657 -1.63 26.86 -3.76
N GLU A 658 -2.78 26.32 -4.16
CA GLU A 658 -3.99 27.10 -4.42
C GLU A 658 -4.56 27.65 -3.09
N PRO A 659 -5.42 28.70 -3.09
CA PRO A 659 -5.84 29.42 -1.87
C PRO A 659 -6.64 28.61 -0.83
N GLY A 660 -6.71 27.29 -0.96
CA GLY A 660 -7.57 26.41 -0.17
C GLY A 660 -9.01 26.44 -0.65
N GLY A 661 -9.87 25.73 0.08
CA GLY A 661 -11.26 25.53 -0.27
C GLY A 661 -11.90 24.50 0.66
N TYR A 662 -13.21 24.32 0.59
CA TYR A 662 -13.89 23.33 1.42
C TYR A 662 -13.53 21.90 0.97
N LEU A 663 -13.58 21.62 -0.35
CA LEU A 663 -13.22 20.31 -0.90
C LEU A 663 -11.72 20.04 -0.78
N ALA A 664 -10.87 21.04 -1.05
CA ALA A 664 -9.43 20.95 -0.84
C ALA A 664 -9.09 20.65 0.63
N THR A 665 -9.79 21.26 1.59
CA THR A 665 -9.59 20.97 3.03
C THR A 665 -10.05 19.54 3.39
N GLN A 666 -11.18 19.05 2.86
CA GLN A 666 -11.57 17.64 3.04
C GLN A 666 -10.49 16.71 2.50
N PHE A 667 -9.98 17.02 1.29
CA PHE A 667 -8.96 16.24 0.63
C PHE A 667 -7.66 16.18 1.44
N LEU A 668 -7.12 17.32 1.87
CA LEU A 668 -5.92 17.38 2.71
C LEU A 668 -6.10 16.67 4.06
N ASN A 669 -7.27 16.80 4.70
CA ASN A 669 -7.59 16.09 5.94
C ASN A 669 -7.61 14.57 5.75
N SER A 670 -8.04 14.10 4.58
CA SER A 670 -8.09 12.66 4.26
C SER A 670 -6.78 12.07 3.74
N THR A 671 -5.87 12.89 3.20
CA THR A 671 -4.64 12.45 2.52
C THR A 671 -3.36 12.85 3.25
N LEU A 672 -3.19 14.14 3.53
CA LEU A 672 -1.95 14.69 4.10
C LEU A 672 -1.86 14.48 5.62
N VAL A 673 -2.97 14.66 6.36
CA VAL A 673 -2.98 14.45 7.83
C VAL A 673 -2.52 13.04 8.23
N PRO A 674 -3.00 11.94 7.61
CA PRO A 674 -2.48 10.60 7.88
C PRO A 674 -0.98 10.45 7.60
N THR A 675 -0.45 11.04 6.52
CA THR A 675 0.98 10.98 6.18
C THR A 675 1.83 11.74 7.20
N ILE A 676 1.40 12.93 7.63
CA ILE A 676 2.04 13.67 8.72
C ILE A 676 1.96 12.85 10.03
N ALA A 677 0.80 12.26 10.33
CA ALA A 677 0.58 11.45 11.54
C ALA A 677 1.43 10.18 11.60
N GLN A 678 1.91 9.66 10.47
CA GLN A 678 2.86 8.53 10.43
C GLN A 678 4.28 8.97 10.81
N GLN A 679 4.71 10.17 10.40
CA GLN A 679 6.08 10.66 10.62
C GLN A 679 6.29 11.33 11.98
N VAL A 680 5.22 11.83 12.60
CA VAL A 680 5.28 12.71 13.78
C VAL A 680 5.07 11.97 15.12
N ARG A 681 4.88 10.64 15.08
CA ARG A 681 4.62 9.77 16.25
C ARG A 681 5.81 9.64 17.22
#